data_AF-A0A819ETI3-F1
#
_entry.id   AF-A0A819ETI3-F1
#
_cell.length_a   1.000
_cell.length_b   1.000
_cell.length_c   1.000
_cell.angle_alpha   90.00
_cell.angle_beta   90.00
_cell.angle_gamma   90.00
#
_symmetry.space_group_name_H-M   'P 1'
#
loop_
_entity.id
_entity.type
_entity.pdbx_description
1 polymer ?
#
loop_
_entity_poly.entity_id
_entity_poly.type
_entity_poly.pdbx_seq_one_letter_code
_entity_poly.pdbx_strand_id
1 'polypeptide(L)'
;MACSSTTITVSGHNAQWEWEGDKSIWQQYPINIQQKISQAFDTGNKEVDVNITDEISMTIKFNDMIQMNKKTKFMRRIRLCLELKDENGFFIYEWQNENKKWEPYIAEIMIKIVDAINNDQTTLSVTSQNRSYNIDLKKLIQTNTSTNVTRKIHRIKSMAKLPSNTSTTSNKRSLENDEEPTESTTKKRAVSASSGSEKSSVRTVTTVAGQAPVDVECKTLFGKVHVYSENKDIFDCMLNQTNIGNNNNKFYLIQLLEDNNSKKYHVWLRWGRVGYTGQTYLESFGGNLDNAKRFFCQKFSEKTKNDFYHRDTFIKYSGKYDYVKLDYNPSTSKNNDENDENKKKRAAALEELKNRPIPESKLDKRVQDIIELICNVRLMEEALLEMKFDAKKNPLGKLSSAQIKAGYAALKDIENFINTNNFNAAFIEANNTYYTRIPHEFGRHTPPLIKTTQQLKYEIELLEALDDIEVVFNALTTNTNNHINPIDQNYEQLKCKLNPINKIDDIYPLIDKYLQSTHASTHQLYKMQIEDIFEVEKEGEKEVFNDIGNKMLLWHGSRLTNFAGIMSQGLRIAPPEAPITGHMFGKGLYFADMSSKSANYCYPDRNKNIGLLLLSEVALGKCNELIHADIHANKLPAGLSSVKGLGSITPNVKNEVKLDGDISIPMGPGEPTTAHNAKNYTLNYNEYIVYDTKQVRMRYLIKLKFLFK
;
A
#
# COMPACT_ATOMS: atom_id res chain seq x y z
N MET A 1 -2.45 20.76 -49.65
CA MET A 1 -2.55 19.28 -49.68
C MET A 1 -3.37 18.86 -48.49
N ALA A 2 -4.47 18.15 -48.72
CA ALA A 2 -5.40 17.71 -47.68
C ALA A 2 -4.68 16.83 -46.64
N CYS A 3 -4.79 17.18 -45.36
CA CYS A 3 -4.36 16.31 -44.27
C CYS A 3 -5.42 15.20 -44.16
N SER A 4 -5.12 14.00 -44.68
CA SER A 4 -6.01 12.86 -44.51
C SER A 4 -6.07 12.50 -43.03
N SER A 5 -7.28 12.48 -42.45
CA SER A 5 -7.50 11.85 -41.16
C SER A 5 -7.09 10.39 -41.30
N THR A 6 -5.95 10.01 -40.74
CA THR A 6 -5.41 8.67 -40.91
C THR A 6 -6.20 7.73 -40.01
N THR A 7 -7.27 7.16 -40.55
CA THR A 7 -8.10 6.17 -39.84
C THR A 7 -7.31 4.87 -39.71
N ILE A 8 -7.19 4.36 -38.48
CA ILE A 8 -6.59 3.04 -38.23
C ILE A 8 -7.60 1.98 -38.58
N THR A 9 -7.20 0.99 -39.37
CA THR A 9 -8.01 -0.19 -39.67
C THR A 9 -7.33 -1.46 -39.18
N VAL A 10 -8.13 -2.46 -38.82
CA VAL A 10 -7.72 -3.84 -38.54
C VAL A 10 -8.70 -4.75 -39.26
N SER A 11 -8.19 -5.61 -40.15
CA SER A 11 -8.99 -6.56 -40.93
C SER A 11 -10.19 -5.91 -41.66
N GLY A 12 -10.01 -4.66 -42.14
CA GLY A 12 -11.03 -3.91 -42.87
C GLY A 12 -12.00 -3.07 -42.02
N HIS A 13 -11.91 -3.13 -40.69
CA HIS A 13 -12.73 -2.33 -39.77
C HIS A 13 -11.96 -1.16 -39.17
N ASN A 14 -12.62 -0.02 -38.97
CA ASN A 14 -12.05 1.08 -38.20
C ASN A 14 -11.78 0.62 -36.77
N ALA A 15 -10.55 0.83 -36.30
CA ALA A 15 -10.02 0.19 -35.12
C ALA A 15 -9.29 1.17 -34.20
N GLN A 16 -9.30 0.85 -32.91
CA GLN A 16 -8.52 1.52 -31.88
C GLN A 16 -7.87 0.49 -30.97
N TRP A 17 -6.53 0.49 -30.91
CA TRP A 17 -5.81 -0.31 -29.94
C TRP A 17 -5.65 0.46 -28.63
N GLU A 18 -5.91 -0.24 -27.52
CA GLU A 18 -5.83 0.30 -26.18
C GLU A 18 -5.01 -0.60 -25.27
N TRP A 19 -4.42 0.01 -24.25
CA TRP A 19 -3.71 -0.70 -23.19
C TRP A 19 -4.21 -0.28 -21.81
N GLU A 20 -4.11 -1.19 -20.86
CA GLU A 20 -4.56 -0.96 -19.50
C GLU A 20 -3.49 -0.23 -18.69
N GLY A 21 -3.74 1.07 -18.48
CA GLY A 21 -3.01 1.94 -17.57
C GLY A 21 -3.29 1.62 -16.10
N ASP A 22 -2.80 2.49 -15.22
CA ASP A 22 -2.99 2.30 -13.78
C ASP A 22 -4.48 2.39 -13.40
N LYS A 23 -4.86 1.75 -12.29
CA LYS A 23 -6.25 1.69 -11.79
C LYS A 23 -7.25 1.10 -12.81
N SER A 24 -6.80 0.24 -13.73
CA SER A 24 -7.62 -0.35 -14.79
C SER A 24 -8.23 0.67 -15.77
N ILE A 25 -7.57 1.81 -15.94
CA ILE A 25 -7.97 2.83 -16.91
C ILE A 25 -7.37 2.49 -18.27
N TRP A 26 -8.21 2.34 -19.29
CA TRP A 26 -7.76 2.08 -20.67
C TRP A 26 -7.28 3.35 -21.36
N GLN A 27 -6.12 3.27 -22.01
CA GLN A 27 -5.48 4.37 -22.73
C GLN A 27 -5.27 4.00 -24.20
N GLN A 28 -5.42 4.98 -25.09
CA GLN A 28 -5.22 4.78 -26.52
C GLN A 28 -3.72 4.75 -26.85
N TYR A 29 -3.28 3.87 -27.73
CA TYR A 29 -1.91 3.96 -28.26
C TYR A 29 -1.74 5.19 -29.18
N PRO A 30 -0.55 5.80 -29.25
CA PRO A 30 -0.24 6.79 -30.29
C PRO A 30 -0.46 6.25 -31.70
N ILE A 31 -0.86 7.10 -32.65
CA ILE A 31 -1.29 6.70 -34.01
C ILE A 31 -0.24 5.86 -34.76
N ASN A 32 1.04 6.22 -34.65
CA ASN A 32 2.17 5.51 -35.25
C ASN A 32 2.36 4.11 -34.66
N ILE A 33 2.05 3.94 -33.37
CA ILE A 33 2.11 2.64 -32.70
C ILE A 33 0.90 1.80 -33.09
N GLN A 34 -0.30 2.39 -33.15
CA GLN A 34 -1.49 1.70 -33.63
C GLN A 34 -1.30 1.14 -35.04
N GLN A 35 -0.71 1.92 -35.97
CA GLN A 35 -0.39 1.43 -37.32
C GLN A 35 0.51 0.19 -37.32
N LYS A 36 1.58 0.20 -36.51
CA LYS A 36 2.51 -0.94 -36.40
C LYS A 36 1.83 -2.17 -35.81
N ILE A 37 1.01 -1.97 -34.78
CA ILE A 37 0.26 -3.04 -34.13
C ILE A 37 -0.74 -3.65 -35.12
N SER A 38 -1.55 -2.81 -35.79
CA SER A 38 -2.52 -3.26 -36.78
C SER A 38 -1.87 -3.99 -37.95
N GLN A 39 -0.80 -3.43 -38.52
CA GLN A 39 -0.08 -4.07 -39.64
C GLN A 39 0.44 -5.46 -39.24
N ALA A 40 1.09 -5.57 -38.08
CA ALA A 40 1.62 -6.85 -37.61
C ALA A 40 0.51 -7.87 -37.32
N PHE A 41 -0.62 -7.42 -36.78
CA PHE A 41 -1.78 -8.27 -36.53
C PHE A 41 -2.38 -8.78 -37.85
N ASP A 42 -2.62 -7.90 -38.82
CA ASP A 42 -3.21 -8.27 -40.12
C ASP A 42 -2.27 -9.14 -40.98
N THR A 43 -0.95 -9.05 -40.79
CA THR A 43 0.01 -9.98 -41.43
C THR A 43 0.12 -11.33 -40.72
N GLY A 44 -0.63 -11.55 -39.63
CA GLY A 44 -0.63 -12.82 -38.89
C GLY A 44 0.58 -13.02 -37.97
N ASN A 45 1.28 -11.95 -37.59
CA ASN A 45 2.37 -12.06 -36.63
C ASN A 45 1.81 -12.40 -35.24
N LYS A 46 2.53 -13.21 -34.46
CA LYS A 46 2.14 -13.56 -33.08
C LYS A 46 2.50 -12.48 -32.07
N GLU A 47 3.51 -11.67 -32.39
CA GLU A 47 3.96 -10.55 -31.59
C GLU A 47 4.60 -9.45 -32.46
N VAL A 48 4.71 -8.24 -31.92
CA VAL A 48 5.40 -7.11 -32.56
C VAL A 48 6.09 -6.24 -31.52
N ASP A 49 7.31 -5.81 -31.83
CA ASP A 49 8.04 -4.84 -31.01
C ASP A 49 7.69 -3.40 -31.42
N VAL A 50 7.36 -2.58 -30.42
CA VAL A 50 7.03 -1.17 -30.58
C VAL A 50 7.86 -0.32 -29.64
N ASN A 51 8.40 0.80 -30.13
CA ASN A 51 9.11 1.77 -29.31
C ASN A 51 8.16 2.92 -28.99
N ILE A 52 7.82 3.07 -27.71
CA ILE A 52 6.99 4.17 -27.22
C ILE A 52 7.82 5.45 -27.12
N THR A 53 9.08 5.31 -26.70
CA THR A 53 10.13 6.36 -26.73
C THR A 53 11.47 5.72 -27.11
N ASP A 54 12.52 6.52 -27.27
CA ASP A 54 13.89 6.01 -27.55
C ASP A 54 14.42 5.07 -26.45
N GLU A 55 13.89 5.20 -25.23
CA GLU A 55 14.30 4.39 -24.07
C GLU A 55 13.30 3.28 -23.70
N ILE A 56 12.05 3.37 -24.20
CA ILE A 56 10.96 2.46 -23.85
C ILE A 56 10.54 1.63 -25.05
N SER A 57 11.01 0.39 -25.08
CA SER A 57 10.59 -0.63 -26.05
C SER A 57 9.68 -1.67 -25.40
N MET A 58 8.60 -2.02 -26.08
CA MET A 58 7.59 -2.99 -25.65
C MET A 58 7.37 -4.05 -26.71
N THR A 59 7.08 -5.28 -26.29
CA THR A 59 6.64 -6.37 -27.15
C THR A 59 5.14 -6.58 -26.94
N ILE A 60 4.36 -6.40 -28.00
CA ILE A 60 2.92 -6.68 -28.03
C ILE A 60 2.75 -8.15 -28.40
N LYS A 61 2.02 -8.92 -27.58
CA LYS A 61 1.73 -10.34 -27.82
C LYS A 61 0.25 -10.53 -28.03
N PHE A 62 -0.14 -10.90 -29.25
CA PHE A 62 -1.54 -10.91 -29.67
C PHE A 62 -2.32 -12.08 -29.07
N ASN A 63 -1.71 -13.27 -28.98
CA ASN A 63 -2.37 -14.45 -28.40
C ASN A 63 -2.71 -14.27 -26.91
N ASP A 64 -1.84 -13.56 -26.19
CA ASP A 64 -1.99 -13.30 -24.77
C ASP A 64 -2.76 -12.00 -24.48
N MET A 65 -2.99 -11.17 -25.52
CA MET A 65 -3.54 -9.82 -25.42
C MET A 65 -2.84 -8.98 -24.34
N ILE A 66 -1.50 -8.94 -24.39
CA ILE A 66 -0.66 -8.13 -23.49
C ILE A 66 0.41 -7.34 -24.24
N GLN A 67 0.86 -6.26 -23.61
CA GLN A 67 2.14 -5.61 -23.90
C GLN A 67 3.13 -5.93 -22.79
N MET A 68 4.40 -6.13 -23.14
CA MET A 68 5.48 -6.44 -22.20
C MET A 68 6.64 -5.47 -22.42
N ASN A 69 7.06 -4.74 -21.39
CA ASN A 69 8.26 -3.91 -21.47
C ASN A 69 9.51 -4.80 -21.64
N LYS A 70 10.34 -4.54 -22.67
CA LYS A 70 11.49 -5.40 -22.99
C LYS A 70 12.58 -5.38 -21.90
N LYS A 71 12.71 -4.27 -21.16
CA LYS A 71 13.71 -4.08 -20.09
C LYS A 71 13.23 -4.59 -18.75
N THR A 72 12.04 -4.17 -18.30
CA THR A 72 11.53 -4.51 -16.96
C THR A 72 10.75 -5.82 -16.92
N LYS A 73 10.39 -6.38 -18.09
CA LYS A 73 9.47 -7.52 -18.25
C LYS A 73 8.08 -7.31 -17.65
N PHE A 74 7.74 -6.07 -17.27
CA PHE A 74 6.42 -5.71 -16.78
C PHE A 74 5.38 -5.86 -17.88
N MET A 75 4.23 -6.46 -17.57
CA MET A 75 3.17 -6.77 -18.55
C MET A 75 1.88 -6.01 -18.23
N ARG A 76 1.20 -5.51 -19.25
CA ARG A 76 -0.13 -4.87 -19.14
C ARG A 76 -1.06 -5.45 -20.19
N ARG A 77 -2.37 -5.49 -19.92
CA ARG A 77 -3.36 -5.96 -20.88
C ARG A 77 -3.51 -4.96 -22.03
N ILE A 78 -3.85 -5.48 -23.21
CA ILE A 78 -4.28 -4.69 -24.36
C ILE A 78 -5.65 -5.17 -24.83
N ARG A 79 -6.35 -4.32 -25.58
CA ARG A 79 -7.61 -4.70 -26.24
C ARG A 79 -7.75 -3.99 -27.59
N LEU A 80 -8.54 -4.60 -28.46
CA LEU A 80 -8.94 -4.06 -29.75
C LEU A 80 -10.38 -3.57 -29.66
N CYS A 81 -10.59 -2.27 -29.82
CA CYS A 81 -11.92 -1.68 -29.93
C CYS A 81 -12.21 -1.39 -31.41
N LEU A 82 -13.43 -1.67 -31.86
CA LEU A 82 -13.84 -1.51 -33.26
C LEU A 82 -15.06 -0.61 -33.36
N GLU A 83 -15.16 0.15 -34.45
CA GLU A 83 -16.39 0.89 -34.79
C GLU A 83 -17.48 -0.09 -35.25
N LEU A 84 -18.72 0.17 -34.83
CA LEU A 84 -19.88 -0.64 -35.22
C LEU A 84 -20.68 0.11 -36.30
N LYS A 85 -21.30 -0.65 -37.21
CA LYS A 85 -22.18 -0.10 -38.25
C LYS A 85 -23.25 0.80 -37.61
N ASP A 86 -23.38 2.01 -38.16
CA ASP A 86 -24.33 3.05 -37.74
C ASP A 86 -24.16 3.59 -36.30
N GLU A 87 -23.04 3.31 -35.62
CA GLU A 87 -22.74 3.86 -34.30
C GLU A 87 -21.41 4.64 -34.27
N ASN A 88 -21.47 5.90 -33.80
CA ASN A 88 -20.28 6.75 -33.70
C ASN A 88 -19.40 6.36 -32.49
N GLY A 89 -18.15 5.95 -32.76
CA GLY A 89 -17.10 5.69 -31.78
C GLY A 89 -16.66 4.22 -31.73
N PHE A 90 -15.67 3.92 -30.89
CA PHE A 90 -15.12 2.57 -30.76
C PHE A 90 -15.77 1.79 -29.62
N PHE A 91 -16.04 0.50 -29.84
CA PHE A 91 -16.68 -0.38 -28.87
C PHE A 91 -15.87 -1.65 -28.63
N ILE A 92 -16.06 -2.22 -27.44
CA ILE A 92 -15.51 -3.53 -27.05
C ILE A 92 -16.65 -4.39 -26.49
N TYR A 93 -16.65 -5.67 -26.86
CA TYR A 93 -17.45 -6.68 -26.18
C TYR A 93 -16.59 -7.37 -25.12
N GLU A 94 -17.18 -7.52 -23.94
CA GLU A 94 -16.54 -8.23 -22.83
C GLU A 94 -17.49 -9.31 -22.33
N TRP A 95 -16.92 -10.36 -21.77
CA TRP A 95 -17.66 -11.46 -21.19
C TRP A 95 -17.34 -11.63 -19.71
N GLN A 96 -18.34 -12.09 -18.96
CA GLN A 96 -18.20 -12.27 -17.54
C GLN A 96 -17.55 -13.62 -17.22
N ASN A 97 -16.39 -13.59 -16.57
CA ASN A 97 -15.67 -14.79 -16.14
C ASN A 97 -16.26 -15.44 -14.88
N GLU A 98 -15.67 -16.55 -14.45
CA GLU A 98 -16.11 -17.35 -13.29
C GLU A 98 -16.15 -16.55 -11.98
N ASN A 99 -15.33 -15.50 -11.88
CA ASN A 99 -15.26 -14.60 -10.73
C ASN A 99 -16.17 -13.37 -10.86
N LYS A 100 -17.12 -13.38 -11.81
CA LYS A 100 -18.00 -12.27 -12.17
C LYS A 100 -17.28 -11.00 -12.66
N LYS A 101 -16.00 -11.10 -13.03
CA LYS A 101 -15.23 -9.99 -13.64
C LYS A 101 -15.43 -9.98 -15.15
N TRP A 102 -15.44 -8.79 -15.74
CA TRP A 102 -15.54 -8.62 -17.19
C TRP A 102 -14.16 -8.71 -17.85
N GLU A 103 -14.06 -9.52 -18.89
CA GLU A 103 -12.86 -9.70 -19.69
C GLU A 103 -13.14 -9.38 -21.16
N PRO A 104 -12.34 -8.52 -21.81
CA PRO A 104 -12.50 -8.23 -23.22
C PRO A 104 -12.29 -9.48 -24.05
N TYR A 105 -13.06 -9.62 -25.12
CA TYR A 105 -12.76 -10.62 -26.14
C TYR A 105 -11.41 -10.32 -26.81
N ILE A 106 -10.68 -11.37 -27.15
CA ILE A 106 -9.44 -11.26 -27.93
C ILE A 106 -9.74 -10.66 -29.31
N ALA A 107 -8.74 -10.04 -29.93
CA ALA A 107 -8.88 -9.31 -31.19
C ALA A 107 -9.59 -10.12 -32.30
N GLU A 108 -9.20 -11.39 -32.48
CA GLU A 108 -9.83 -12.28 -33.49
C GLU A 108 -11.33 -12.49 -33.27
N ILE A 109 -11.77 -12.57 -32.02
CA ILE A 109 -13.20 -12.75 -31.70
C ILE A 109 -13.94 -11.42 -31.84
N MET A 110 -13.29 -10.30 -31.48
CA MET A 110 -13.87 -8.97 -31.68
C MET A 110 -14.18 -8.71 -33.15
N ILE A 111 -13.29 -9.06 -34.07
CA ILE A 111 -13.52 -8.94 -35.52
C ILE A 111 -14.75 -9.75 -35.94
N LYS A 112 -14.81 -11.03 -35.54
CA LYS A 112 -15.96 -11.91 -35.85
C LYS A 112 -17.29 -11.38 -35.29
N ILE A 113 -17.28 -10.76 -34.11
CA ILE A 113 -18.47 -10.13 -33.53
C ILE A 113 -18.92 -8.95 -34.41
N VAL A 114 -18.00 -8.10 -34.85
CA VAL A 114 -18.33 -6.96 -35.71
C VAL A 114 -18.80 -7.41 -37.10
N ASP A 115 -18.16 -8.42 -37.70
CA ASP A 115 -18.62 -9.04 -38.95
C ASP A 115 -20.04 -9.60 -38.82
N ALA A 116 -20.34 -10.29 -37.73
CA ALA A 116 -21.68 -10.81 -37.47
C ALA A 116 -22.71 -9.68 -37.37
N ILE A 117 -22.37 -8.59 -36.66
CA ILE A 117 -23.24 -7.41 -36.54
C ILE A 117 -23.46 -6.75 -37.90
N ASN A 118 -22.40 -6.56 -38.70
CA ASN A 118 -22.49 -5.90 -40.00
C ASN A 118 -23.34 -6.69 -41.01
N ASN A 119 -23.38 -8.01 -40.86
CA ASN A 119 -24.18 -8.95 -41.65
C ASN A 119 -25.54 -9.30 -41.02
N ASP A 120 -25.99 -8.53 -40.02
CA ASP A 120 -27.28 -8.69 -39.33
C ASP A 120 -27.48 -10.09 -38.70
N GLN A 121 -26.39 -10.76 -38.32
CA GLN A 121 -26.40 -12.05 -37.64
C GLN A 121 -26.63 -11.86 -36.13
N THR A 122 -27.47 -12.71 -35.55
CA THR A 122 -27.80 -12.66 -34.11
C THR A 122 -27.01 -13.65 -33.26
N THR A 123 -26.39 -14.64 -33.88
CA THR A 123 -25.58 -15.66 -33.21
C THR A 123 -24.30 -15.95 -34.00
N LEU A 124 -23.18 -16.17 -33.31
CA LEU A 124 -21.94 -16.62 -33.94
C LEU A 124 -21.22 -17.72 -33.14
N SER A 125 -20.55 -18.62 -33.86
CA SER A 125 -19.72 -19.67 -33.26
C SER A 125 -18.25 -19.26 -33.29
N VAL A 126 -17.60 -19.26 -32.13
CA VAL A 126 -16.18 -18.88 -31.99
C VAL A 126 -15.41 -19.95 -31.23
N THR A 127 -14.11 -20.04 -31.49
CA THR A 127 -13.21 -20.91 -30.74
C THR A 127 -12.14 -20.05 -30.07
N SER A 128 -11.90 -20.29 -28.79
CA SER A 128 -10.84 -19.65 -28.01
C SER A 128 -10.18 -20.69 -27.11
N GLN A 129 -8.85 -20.75 -27.09
CA GLN A 129 -8.07 -21.68 -26.23
C GLN A 129 -8.57 -23.13 -26.32
N ASN A 130 -8.80 -23.64 -27.53
CA ASN A 130 -9.32 -25.00 -27.80
C ASN A 130 -10.72 -25.29 -27.23
N ARG A 131 -11.52 -24.26 -26.98
CA ARG A 131 -12.93 -24.40 -26.57
C ARG A 131 -13.82 -23.63 -27.53
N SER A 132 -14.94 -24.25 -27.92
CA SER A 132 -15.92 -23.62 -28.80
C SER A 132 -17.07 -23.02 -27.99
N TYR A 133 -17.53 -21.86 -28.44
CA TYR A 133 -18.59 -21.07 -27.81
C TYR A 133 -19.57 -20.61 -28.88
N ASN A 134 -20.86 -20.61 -28.53
CA ASN A 134 -21.90 -19.94 -29.30
C ASN A 134 -22.26 -18.63 -28.58
N ILE A 135 -22.06 -17.51 -29.24
CA ILE A 135 -22.37 -16.16 -28.75
C ILE A 135 -23.72 -15.74 -29.34
N ASP A 136 -24.70 -15.49 -28.48
CA ASP A 136 -25.98 -14.86 -28.84
C ASP A 136 -25.88 -13.36 -28.54
N LEU A 137 -25.78 -12.56 -29.59
CA LEU A 137 -25.60 -11.11 -29.52
C LEU A 137 -26.89 -10.39 -29.10
N LYS A 138 -28.05 -11.02 -29.31
CA LYS A 138 -29.35 -10.45 -28.90
C LYS A 138 -29.61 -10.66 -27.42
N LYS A 139 -29.28 -11.85 -26.90
CA LYS A 139 -29.39 -12.17 -25.47
C LYS A 139 -28.18 -11.72 -24.66
N LEU A 140 -27.11 -11.28 -25.33
CA LEU A 140 -25.83 -10.92 -24.72
C LEU A 140 -25.31 -12.03 -23.79
N ILE A 141 -25.18 -13.23 -24.34
CA ILE A 141 -24.63 -14.39 -23.65
C ILE A 141 -23.69 -15.19 -24.56
N GLN A 142 -22.69 -15.82 -23.98
CA GLN A 142 -21.95 -16.90 -24.64
C GLN A 142 -22.25 -18.22 -23.94
N THR A 143 -22.34 -19.30 -24.71
CA THR A 143 -22.52 -20.66 -24.19
C THR A 143 -21.41 -21.54 -24.71
N ASN A 144 -20.68 -22.20 -23.80
CA ASN A 144 -19.67 -23.17 -24.18
C ASN A 144 -20.35 -24.43 -24.75
N THR A 145 -19.97 -24.84 -25.96
CA THR A 145 -20.68 -25.90 -26.69
C THR A 145 -20.44 -27.30 -26.12
N SER A 146 -19.36 -27.51 -25.35
CA SER A 146 -19.04 -28.80 -24.74
C SER A 146 -19.66 -28.98 -23.35
N THR A 147 -19.81 -27.89 -22.60
CA THR A 147 -20.25 -27.92 -21.19
C THR A 147 -21.64 -27.33 -20.96
N ASN A 148 -22.23 -26.68 -21.98
CA ASN A 148 -23.48 -25.91 -21.89
C ASN A 148 -23.47 -24.80 -20.82
N VAL A 149 -22.31 -24.41 -20.31
CA VAL A 149 -22.19 -23.29 -19.37
C VAL A 149 -22.37 -21.97 -20.11
N THR A 150 -23.36 -21.18 -19.68
CA THR A 150 -23.66 -19.86 -20.23
C THR A 150 -23.08 -18.74 -19.36
N ARG A 151 -22.50 -17.72 -20.00
CA ARG A 151 -21.91 -16.52 -19.35
C ARG A 151 -22.47 -15.26 -19.99
N LYS A 152 -22.60 -14.20 -19.19
CA LYS A 152 -23.06 -12.90 -19.66
C LYS A 152 -22.02 -12.22 -20.54
N ILE A 153 -22.49 -11.47 -21.51
CA ILE A 153 -21.73 -10.56 -22.36
C ILE A 153 -22.28 -9.16 -22.12
N HIS A 154 -21.44 -8.15 -22.28
CA HIS A 154 -21.91 -6.78 -22.43
C HIS A 154 -21.05 -6.02 -23.44
N ARG A 155 -21.56 -4.88 -23.87
CA ARG A 155 -20.89 -3.97 -24.80
C ARG A 155 -20.53 -2.69 -24.06
N ILE A 156 -19.32 -2.22 -24.24
CA ILE A 156 -18.84 -0.95 -23.67
C ILE A 156 -18.37 -0.03 -24.80
N LYS A 157 -18.78 1.23 -24.75
CA LYS A 157 -18.20 2.30 -25.58
C LYS A 157 -16.86 2.73 -24.99
N SER A 158 -15.81 2.74 -25.80
CA SER A 158 -14.51 3.20 -25.34
C SER A 158 -14.51 4.70 -25.05
N MET A 159 -13.93 5.05 -23.91
CA MET A 159 -13.65 6.42 -23.47
C MET A 159 -12.14 6.69 -23.37
N ALA A 160 -11.31 5.79 -23.90
CA ALA A 160 -9.86 5.89 -23.83
C ALA A 160 -9.36 7.11 -24.61
N LYS A 161 -8.41 7.83 -24.01
CA LYS A 161 -7.77 9.01 -24.61
C LYS A 161 -6.28 8.75 -24.82
N LEU A 162 -5.65 9.52 -25.71
CA LEU A 162 -4.19 9.55 -25.85
C LEU A 162 -3.54 9.98 -24.52
N PRO A 163 -2.39 9.39 -24.16
CA PRO A 163 -1.59 9.88 -23.05
C PRO A 163 -1.18 11.33 -23.33
N SER A 164 -1.47 12.26 -22.42
CA SER A 164 -1.08 13.66 -22.56
C SER A 164 0.45 13.80 -22.42
N ASN A 165 1.15 13.99 -23.54
CA ASN A 165 2.58 14.30 -23.57
C ASN A 165 2.84 15.71 -23.01
N THR A 166 3.73 15.83 -22.03
CA THR A 166 4.42 17.09 -21.71
C THR A 166 5.93 16.83 -21.72
N SER A 167 6.57 17.10 -22.88
CA SER A 167 7.71 18.02 -23.00
C SER A 167 8.43 17.85 -24.35
N THR A 168 8.36 18.86 -25.21
CA THR A 168 9.51 19.29 -26.02
C THR A 168 9.43 20.80 -26.18
N THR A 169 10.40 21.51 -25.62
CA THR A 169 10.62 22.95 -25.72
C THR A 169 11.24 23.32 -27.06
N SER A 170 10.69 24.35 -27.72
CA SER A 170 11.48 25.32 -28.48
C SER A 170 10.85 26.71 -28.32
N ASN A 171 11.70 27.67 -27.94
CA ASN A 171 11.35 29.07 -27.73
C ASN A 171 10.92 29.75 -29.04
N LYS A 172 9.81 30.51 -29.00
CA LYS A 172 9.73 31.85 -29.59
C LYS A 172 8.61 32.66 -28.94
N ARG A 173 8.97 33.86 -28.46
CA ARG A 173 8.07 34.94 -28.04
C ARG A 173 7.25 35.45 -29.23
N SER A 174 5.98 35.78 -28.99
CA SER A 174 5.35 37.02 -29.45
C SER A 174 4.04 37.29 -28.69
N LEU A 175 3.79 38.58 -28.49
CA LEU A 175 2.69 39.23 -27.78
C LEU A 175 1.38 39.24 -28.58
N GLU A 176 0.33 39.81 -27.95
CA GLU A 176 -0.99 40.27 -28.44
C GLU A 176 -2.14 39.25 -28.24
N ASN A 177 -3.13 39.50 -27.37
CA ASN A 177 -4.17 40.55 -27.22
C ASN A 177 -5.51 40.13 -27.84
N ASP A 178 -6.56 40.47 -27.08
CA ASP A 178 -7.92 40.80 -27.48
C ASP A 178 -9.01 39.71 -27.66
N GLU A 179 -9.94 39.79 -26.69
CA GLU A 179 -11.40 39.97 -26.84
C GLU A 179 -12.33 38.80 -27.17
N GLU A 180 -13.43 38.77 -26.39
CA GLU A 180 -14.68 38.05 -26.62
C GLU A 180 -15.34 38.44 -27.96
N PRO A 181 -16.35 37.67 -28.44
CA PRO A 181 -17.72 38.10 -28.13
C PRO A 181 -18.76 36.98 -27.85
N THR A 182 -19.72 37.36 -26.99
CA THR A 182 -21.17 37.07 -26.89
C THR A 182 -21.87 36.67 -28.21
N GLU A 183 -23.04 36.03 -28.35
CA GLU A 183 -24.21 35.58 -27.55
C GLU A 183 -24.96 34.57 -28.50
N SER A 184 -25.70 33.55 -28.08
CA SER A 184 -27.16 33.67 -27.91
C SER A 184 -27.84 32.30 -27.62
N THR A 185 -28.66 32.36 -26.57
CA THR A 185 -29.92 31.66 -26.23
C THR A 185 -30.39 30.39 -26.97
N THR A 186 -30.74 29.33 -26.19
CA THR A 186 -32.16 28.94 -25.99
C THR A 186 -32.39 27.83 -24.92
N LYS A 187 -33.33 28.16 -24.01
CA LYS A 187 -34.34 27.33 -23.31
C LYS A 187 -33.94 26.20 -22.35
N LYS A 188 -34.12 26.52 -21.07
CA LYS A 188 -34.33 25.63 -19.91
C LYS A 188 -35.51 24.66 -20.11
N ARG A 189 -35.31 23.41 -19.73
CA ARG A 189 -36.36 22.50 -19.24
C ARG A 189 -35.82 21.80 -18.00
N ALA A 190 -36.41 22.09 -16.84
CA ALA A 190 -36.08 21.48 -15.57
C ALA A 190 -36.71 20.08 -15.51
N VAL A 191 -35.90 19.05 -15.22
CA VAL A 191 -36.37 17.78 -14.66
C VAL A 191 -35.33 17.31 -13.64
N SER A 192 -35.81 17.20 -12.40
CA SER A 192 -35.23 16.58 -11.20
C SER A 192 -34.04 15.62 -11.42
N ALA A 193 -32.86 16.04 -10.97
CA ALA A 193 -31.73 15.15 -10.72
C ALA A 193 -31.87 14.56 -9.30
N SER A 194 -32.37 13.32 -9.22
CA SER A 194 -32.15 12.47 -8.05
C SER A 194 -30.71 11.95 -8.12
N SER A 195 -29.77 12.65 -7.48
CA SER A 195 -28.41 12.17 -7.26
C SER A 195 -28.45 11.06 -6.21
N GLY A 196 -28.67 9.83 -6.68
CA GLY A 196 -28.34 8.62 -5.92
C GLY A 196 -26.83 8.57 -5.72
N SER A 197 -26.37 9.14 -4.62
CA SER A 197 -25.03 8.90 -4.10
C SER A 197 -24.95 7.43 -3.67
N GLU A 198 -24.31 6.59 -4.48
CA GLU A 198 -23.87 5.28 -4.01
C GLU A 198 -22.79 5.50 -2.94
N LYS A 199 -23.25 5.53 -1.68
CA LYS A 199 -22.41 5.43 -0.50
C LYS A 199 -21.53 4.18 -0.64
N SER A 200 -20.22 4.38 -0.82
CA SER A 200 -19.25 3.31 -0.64
C SER A 200 -19.31 2.89 0.82
N SER A 201 -19.96 1.76 1.12
CA SER A 201 -20.01 1.23 2.48
C SER A 201 -18.58 0.93 2.92
N VAL A 202 -18.12 1.66 3.95
CA VAL A 202 -16.96 1.32 4.75
C VAL A 202 -17.11 -0.14 5.18
N ARG A 203 -16.25 -1.04 4.68
CA ARG A 203 -16.19 -2.42 5.18
C ARG A 203 -15.37 -2.42 6.46
N THR A 204 -15.88 -1.76 7.49
CA THR A 204 -15.51 -2.07 8.86
C THR A 204 -15.97 -3.51 9.08
N VAL A 205 -15.04 -4.42 9.35
CA VAL A 205 -15.36 -5.79 9.75
C VAL A 205 -16.12 -5.67 11.07
N THR A 206 -17.44 -5.61 10.96
CA THR A 206 -18.32 -5.40 12.10
C THR A 206 -18.34 -6.74 12.84
N THR A 207 -17.70 -6.81 14.00
CA THR A 207 -17.72 -7.97 14.88
C THR A 207 -19.13 -8.15 15.42
N VAL A 208 -19.93 -8.98 14.77
CA VAL A 208 -21.17 -9.49 15.36
C VAL A 208 -20.77 -10.66 16.26
N ALA A 209 -20.74 -10.39 17.57
CA ALA A 209 -20.77 -11.38 18.65
C ALA A 209 -19.56 -12.33 18.89
N GLY A 210 -18.40 -12.16 18.25
CA GLY A 210 -17.19 -12.94 18.53
C GLY A 210 -15.91 -12.11 18.58
N GLN A 211 -14.92 -12.52 19.37
CA GLN A 211 -13.61 -11.86 19.46
C GLN A 211 -12.88 -11.88 18.10
N ALA A 212 -12.99 -12.98 17.34
CA ALA A 212 -12.50 -13.08 15.97
C ALA A 212 -13.64 -12.98 14.92
N PRO A 213 -13.43 -12.31 13.79
CA PRO A 213 -14.43 -12.23 12.73
C PRO A 213 -14.50 -13.54 11.91
N VAL A 214 -15.72 -13.89 11.52
CA VAL A 214 -15.99 -15.01 10.60
C VAL A 214 -15.40 -14.69 9.22
N ASP A 215 -14.77 -15.67 8.60
CA ASP A 215 -14.24 -15.56 7.25
C ASP A 215 -15.34 -15.21 6.24
N VAL A 216 -15.13 -14.13 5.49
CA VAL A 216 -16.10 -13.58 4.52
C VAL A 216 -16.42 -14.54 3.37
N GLU A 217 -15.55 -15.52 3.13
CA GLU A 217 -15.78 -16.56 2.12
C GLU A 217 -16.73 -17.67 2.61
N CYS A 218 -17.08 -17.72 3.90
CA CYS A 218 -18.12 -18.60 4.45
C CYS A 218 -19.53 -18.06 4.15
N LYS A 219 -19.83 -17.79 2.87
CA LYS A 219 -21.03 -17.05 2.40
C LYS A 219 -22.35 -17.65 2.86
N THR A 220 -22.40 -18.96 3.09
CA THR A 220 -23.61 -19.69 3.52
C THR A 220 -24.01 -19.37 4.95
N LEU A 221 -23.03 -19.14 5.83
CA LEU A 221 -23.20 -18.90 7.26
C LEU A 221 -22.84 -17.47 7.68
N PHE A 222 -22.28 -16.66 6.78
CA PHE A 222 -21.87 -15.28 7.06
C PHE A 222 -23.03 -14.46 7.66
N GLY A 223 -22.79 -13.84 8.81
CA GLY A 223 -23.80 -13.08 9.58
C GLY A 223 -24.78 -13.92 10.42
N LYS A 224 -24.76 -15.25 10.31
CA LYS A 224 -25.62 -16.18 11.08
C LYS A 224 -24.88 -16.90 12.20
N VAL A 225 -23.55 -16.90 12.14
CA VAL A 225 -22.66 -17.58 13.09
C VAL A 225 -21.63 -16.59 13.63
N HIS A 226 -20.97 -16.96 14.72
CA HIS A 226 -19.79 -16.30 15.25
C HIS A 226 -18.67 -17.33 15.45
N VAL A 227 -17.41 -16.86 15.54
CA VAL A 227 -16.28 -17.73 15.87
C VAL A 227 -16.40 -18.16 17.33
N TYR A 228 -16.36 -19.47 17.58
CA TYR A 228 -16.45 -20.04 18.91
C TYR A 228 -15.24 -19.67 19.76
N SER A 229 -15.48 -19.40 21.03
CA SER A 229 -14.44 -19.15 22.02
C SER A 229 -14.80 -19.79 23.36
N GLU A 230 -13.79 -20.27 24.09
CA GLU A 230 -13.94 -20.88 25.42
C GLU A 230 -12.86 -20.34 26.34
N ASN A 231 -13.22 -19.79 27.51
CA ASN A 231 -12.24 -19.28 28.50
C ASN A 231 -11.19 -18.31 27.92
N LYS A 232 -11.56 -17.52 26.91
CA LYS A 232 -10.71 -16.61 26.10
C LYS A 232 -9.84 -17.30 25.02
N ASP A 233 -9.87 -18.62 24.91
CA ASP A 233 -9.31 -19.33 23.77
C ASP A 233 -10.26 -19.25 22.59
N ILE A 234 -9.83 -18.52 21.56
CA ILE A 234 -10.54 -18.38 20.30
C ILE A 234 -10.19 -19.57 19.40
N PHE A 235 -11.20 -20.30 18.91
CA PHE A 235 -11.01 -21.42 17.99
C PHE A 235 -10.91 -20.92 16.54
N ASP A 236 -9.87 -20.14 16.30
CA ASP A 236 -9.43 -19.63 15.01
C ASP A 236 -7.93 -19.83 14.88
N CYS A 237 -7.47 -20.30 13.71
CA CYS A 237 -6.05 -20.24 13.40
C CYS A 237 -5.80 -19.97 11.92
N MET A 238 -4.86 -19.07 11.66
CA MET A 238 -4.24 -18.88 10.36
C MET A 238 -2.87 -19.56 10.34
N LEU A 239 -2.66 -20.41 9.34
CA LEU A 239 -1.41 -21.10 9.13
C LEU A 239 -0.79 -20.68 7.80
N ASN A 240 0.54 -20.57 7.75
CA ASN A 240 1.27 -20.21 6.54
C ASN A 240 2.42 -21.18 6.27
N GLN A 241 2.79 -21.35 5.00
CA GLN A 241 3.91 -22.19 4.59
C GLN A 241 4.51 -21.68 3.29
N THR A 242 5.79 -21.33 3.34
CA THR A 242 6.59 -21.02 2.15
C THR A 242 7.70 -22.03 1.94
N ASN A 243 7.87 -22.46 0.69
CA ASN A 243 9.01 -23.21 0.20
C ASN A 243 9.34 -22.71 -1.21
N ILE A 244 10.42 -21.94 -1.30
CA ILE A 244 10.90 -21.29 -2.53
C ILE A 244 11.27 -22.33 -3.59
N GLY A 245 11.97 -23.40 -3.21
CA GLY A 245 12.43 -24.43 -4.16
C GLY A 245 11.28 -25.08 -4.94
N ASN A 246 10.12 -25.25 -4.30
CA ASN A 246 8.93 -25.84 -4.90
C ASN A 246 7.88 -24.79 -5.34
N ASN A 247 8.20 -23.49 -5.31
CA ASN A 247 7.25 -22.38 -5.51
C ASN A 247 5.94 -22.56 -4.70
N ASN A 248 6.08 -23.04 -3.46
CA ASN A 248 4.96 -23.12 -2.53
C ASN A 248 4.93 -21.85 -1.69
N ASN A 249 3.77 -21.20 -1.64
CA ASN A 249 3.47 -20.10 -0.75
C ASN A 249 1.97 -20.22 -0.41
N LYS A 250 1.66 -20.92 0.68
CA LYS A 250 0.33 -21.48 0.96
C LYS A 250 -0.17 -21.04 2.32
N PHE A 251 -1.45 -20.72 2.40
CA PHE A 251 -2.16 -20.48 3.66
C PHE A 251 -3.16 -21.59 3.95
N TYR A 252 -3.51 -21.76 5.22
CA TYR A 252 -4.55 -22.65 5.71
C TYR A 252 -5.26 -22.02 6.92
N LEU A 253 -6.52 -21.65 6.76
CA LEU A 253 -7.40 -21.11 7.79
C LEU A 253 -8.30 -22.22 8.34
N ILE A 254 -8.49 -22.23 9.66
CA ILE A 254 -9.41 -23.12 10.38
C ILE A 254 -10.22 -22.25 11.35
N GLN A 255 -11.55 -22.33 11.29
CA GLN A 255 -12.47 -21.65 12.22
C GLN A 255 -13.50 -22.63 12.76
N LEU A 256 -13.68 -22.68 14.07
CA LEU A 256 -14.86 -23.30 14.69
C LEU A 256 -15.93 -22.23 14.83
N LEU A 257 -17.10 -22.47 14.26
CA LEU A 257 -18.22 -21.53 14.18
C LEU A 257 -19.39 -22.06 15.00
N GLU A 258 -20.02 -21.18 15.78
CA GLU A 258 -21.27 -21.44 16.52
C GLU A 258 -22.40 -20.58 15.95
N ASP A 259 -23.57 -21.19 15.74
CA ASP A 259 -24.77 -20.48 15.28
C ASP A 259 -25.27 -19.48 16.35
N ASN A 260 -25.63 -18.28 15.90
CA ASN A 260 -26.00 -17.19 16.81
C ASN A 260 -27.31 -17.45 17.56
N ASN A 261 -28.20 -18.25 16.98
CA ASN A 261 -29.55 -18.48 17.49
C ASN A 261 -29.75 -19.90 18.03
N SER A 262 -28.79 -20.80 17.81
CA SER A 262 -28.91 -22.19 18.22
C SER A 262 -27.55 -22.77 18.59
N LYS A 263 -27.53 -23.77 19.49
CA LYS A 263 -26.32 -24.52 19.83
C LYS A 263 -25.98 -25.49 18.70
N LYS A 264 -25.61 -24.96 17.54
CA LYS A 264 -25.15 -25.71 16.37
C LYS A 264 -23.74 -25.27 16.01
N TYR A 265 -22.88 -26.25 15.74
CA TYR A 265 -21.46 -26.05 15.54
C TYR A 265 -21.03 -26.49 14.15
N HIS A 266 -20.12 -25.73 13.57
CA HIS A 266 -19.54 -25.98 12.26
C HIS A 266 -18.02 -25.79 12.32
N VAL A 267 -17.27 -26.51 11.49
CA VAL A 267 -15.85 -26.20 11.26
C VAL A 267 -15.66 -25.76 9.82
N TRP A 268 -15.17 -24.55 9.66
CA TRP A 268 -14.84 -23.94 8.38
C TRP A 268 -13.33 -24.02 8.12
N LEU A 269 -12.97 -24.51 6.95
CA LEU A 269 -11.60 -24.60 6.48
C LEU A 269 -11.47 -23.83 5.17
N ARG A 270 -10.38 -23.07 5.02
CA ARG A 270 -10.03 -22.44 3.73
C ARG A 270 -8.53 -22.50 3.49
N TRP A 271 -8.11 -22.92 2.31
CA TRP A 271 -6.69 -23.08 2.01
C TRP A 271 -6.37 -22.80 0.55
N GLY A 272 -5.13 -22.43 0.28
CA GLY A 272 -4.69 -22.17 -1.08
C GLY A 272 -3.42 -21.37 -1.13
N ARG A 273 -3.18 -20.70 -2.26
CA ARG A 273 -2.03 -19.82 -2.43
C ARG A 273 -2.28 -18.47 -1.75
N VAL A 274 -1.28 -17.93 -1.07
CA VAL A 274 -1.32 -16.58 -0.45
C VAL A 274 -1.68 -15.53 -1.52
N GLY A 275 -2.55 -14.56 -1.18
CA GLY A 275 -3.17 -13.62 -2.13
C GLY A 275 -4.44 -14.09 -2.89
N TYR A 276 -4.67 -15.39 -3.03
CA TYR A 276 -5.83 -15.94 -3.76
C TYR A 276 -6.93 -16.49 -2.84
N THR A 277 -8.19 -16.51 -3.26
CA THR A 277 -9.33 -16.96 -2.44
C THR A 277 -9.13 -18.35 -1.82
N GLY A 278 -8.61 -19.30 -2.60
CA GLY A 278 -8.38 -20.68 -2.16
C GLY A 278 -9.61 -21.59 -2.32
N GLN A 279 -9.46 -22.84 -1.90
CA GLN A 279 -10.53 -23.83 -1.75
C GLN A 279 -11.12 -23.74 -0.34
N THR A 280 -12.37 -24.15 -0.20
CA THR A 280 -13.12 -24.07 1.06
C THR A 280 -13.77 -25.40 1.40
N TYR A 281 -14.00 -25.62 2.69
CA TYR A 281 -14.72 -26.78 3.21
C TYR A 281 -15.48 -26.39 4.47
N LEU A 282 -16.73 -26.84 4.57
CA LEU A 282 -17.60 -26.58 5.72
C LEU A 282 -18.17 -27.90 6.19
N GLU A 283 -17.85 -28.28 7.43
CA GLU A 283 -18.40 -29.45 8.09
C GLU A 283 -19.42 -29.03 9.15
N SER A 284 -20.55 -29.73 9.24
CA SER A 284 -21.60 -29.46 10.23
C SER A 284 -21.62 -30.56 11.29
N PHE A 285 -21.60 -30.17 12.56
CA PHE A 285 -21.60 -31.10 13.70
C PHE A 285 -22.90 -31.07 14.50
N GLY A 286 -23.90 -30.30 14.07
CA GLY A 286 -25.15 -30.11 14.81
C GLY A 286 -24.84 -29.62 16.23
N GLY A 287 -25.52 -30.17 17.24
CA GLY A 287 -25.27 -29.80 18.64
C GLY A 287 -24.02 -30.39 19.30
N ASN A 288 -23.19 -31.13 18.57
CA ASN A 288 -22.05 -31.84 19.15
C ASN A 288 -20.76 -31.00 19.09
N LEU A 289 -20.58 -30.15 20.11
CA LEU A 289 -19.40 -29.30 20.25
C LEU A 289 -18.09 -30.12 20.35
N ASP A 290 -18.08 -31.21 21.09
CA ASP A 290 -16.86 -32.00 21.32
C ASP A 290 -16.31 -32.61 20.03
N ASN A 291 -17.20 -33.08 19.14
CA ASN A 291 -16.80 -33.57 17.84
C ASN A 291 -16.24 -32.43 16.96
N ALA A 292 -16.85 -31.24 17.00
CA ALA A 292 -16.35 -30.07 16.28
C ALA A 292 -14.95 -29.66 16.77
N LYS A 293 -14.75 -29.60 18.09
CA LYS A 293 -13.44 -29.31 18.72
C LYS A 293 -12.39 -30.37 18.34
N ARG A 294 -12.74 -31.66 18.39
CA ARG A 294 -11.83 -32.75 17.98
C ARG A 294 -11.45 -32.63 16.52
N PHE A 295 -12.39 -32.37 15.62
CA PHE A 295 -12.09 -32.17 14.20
C PHE A 295 -11.19 -30.96 13.96
N PHE A 296 -11.47 -29.83 14.62
CA PHE A 296 -10.64 -28.63 14.56
C PHE A 296 -9.19 -28.93 15.00
N CYS A 297 -9.01 -29.52 16.18
CA CYS A 297 -7.68 -29.82 16.74
C CYS A 297 -6.94 -30.86 15.91
N GLN A 298 -7.65 -31.87 15.38
CA GLN A 298 -7.10 -32.85 14.46
C GLN A 298 -6.56 -32.16 13.20
N LYS A 299 -7.35 -31.27 12.56
CA LYS A 299 -6.89 -30.54 11.37
C LYS A 299 -5.69 -29.66 11.66
N PHE A 300 -5.67 -28.96 12.80
CA PHE A 300 -4.51 -28.20 13.24
C PHE A 300 -3.27 -29.11 13.35
N SER A 301 -3.36 -30.20 14.11
CA SER A 301 -2.24 -31.12 14.33
C SER A 301 -1.77 -31.81 13.05
N GLU A 302 -2.66 -32.21 12.14
CA GLU A 302 -2.29 -32.77 10.82
C GLU A 302 -1.41 -31.80 10.00
N LYS A 303 -1.71 -30.50 10.07
CA LYS A 303 -1.01 -29.46 9.30
C LYS A 303 0.25 -28.94 9.99
N THR A 304 0.30 -28.94 11.32
CA THR A 304 1.39 -28.32 12.08
C THR A 304 2.27 -29.31 12.85
N LYS A 305 1.79 -30.53 13.13
CA LYS A 305 2.32 -31.49 14.13
C LYS A 305 2.32 -30.99 15.58
N ASN A 306 1.60 -29.91 15.87
CA ASN A 306 1.47 -29.37 17.21
C ASN A 306 0.06 -29.62 17.76
N ASP A 307 -0.09 -29.58 19.08
CA ASP A 307 -1.40 -29.54 19.74
C ASP A 307 -1.91 -28.10 19.79
N PHE A 308 -3.18 -27.90 19.49
CA PHE A 308 -3.81 -26.57 19.47
C PHE A 308 -3.90 -25.95 20.87
N TYR A 309 -4.16 -26.74 21.90
CA TYR A 309 -4.23 -26.23 23.27
C TYR A 309 -2.85 -25.82 23.81
N HIS A 310 -1.77 -26.38 23.25
CA HIS A 310 -0.39 -26.06 23.60
C HIS A 310 0.31 -25.18 22.54
N ARG A 311 -0.48 -24.38 21.79
CA ARG A 311 0.05 -23.50 20.73
C ARG A 311 0.92 -22.35 21.23
N ASP A 312 0.92 -22.06 22.53
CA ASP A 312 1.83 -21.07 23.11
C ASP A 312 3.29 -21.53 23.06
N THR A 313 3.51 -22.84 23.16
CA THR A 313 4.81 -23.51 23.00
C THR A 313 4.99 -24.10 21.60
N PHE A 314 4.38 -23.50 20.57
CA PHE A 314 4.41 -23.99 19.20
C PHE A 314 5.84 -24.16 18.67
N ILE A 315 6.12 -25.29 18.02
CA ILE A 315 7.41 -25.56 17.37
C ILE A 315 7.18 -25.76 15.86
N LYS A 316 7.92 -25.00 15.06
CA LYS A 316 7.93 -25.16 13.61
C LYS A 316 8.58 -26.49 13.22
N TYR A 317 7.86 -27.34 12.49
CA TYR A 317 8.42 -28.52 11.84
C TYR A 317 8.69 -28.30 10.35
N SER A 318 9.82 -28.82 9.85
CA SER A 318 10.16 -28.77 8.42
C SER A 318 9.06 -29.43 7.57
N GLY A 319 8.74 -28.82 6.42
CA GLY A 319 7.71 -29.30 5.48
C GLY A 319 6.26 -29.21 5.99
N LYS A 320 6.02 -28.68 7.19
CA LYS A 320 4.68 -28.43 7.74
C LYS A 320 4.32 -26.95 7.69
N TYR A 321 3.09 -26.59 8.07
CA TYR A 321 2.70 -25.18 8.21
C TYR A 321 3.32 -24.57 9.47
N ASP A 322 3.43 -23.25 9.50
CA ASP A 322 3.70 -22.44 10.68
C ASP A 322 2.41 -21.79 11.16
N TYR A 323 2.36 -21.39 12.43
CA TYR A 323 1.23 -20.70 13.02
C TYR A 323 1.45 -19.19 12.97
N VAL A 324 0.57 -18.47 12.29
CA VAL A 324 0.57 -17.00 12.26
C VAL A 324 -0.27 -16.52 13.44
N LYS A 325 0.38 -15.97 14.47
CA LYS A 325 -0.31 -15.48 15.66
C LYS A 325 -1.08 -14.20 15.32
N LEU A 326 -2.40 -14.35 15.23
CA LEU A 326 -3.33 -13.24 15.02
C LEU A 326 -3.83 -12.71 16.37
N ASP A 327 -3.70 -11.41 16.60
CA ASP A 327 -4.34 -10.75 17.73
C ASP A 327 -5.74 -10.29 17.33
N TYR A 328 -6.74 -10.79 18.05
CA TYR A 328 -8.15 -10.49 17.85
C TYR A 328 -8.74 -9.68 19.00
N ASN A 329 -7.89 -9.13 19.86
CA ASN A 329 -8.32 -8.52 21.12
C ASN A 329 -8.46 -6.99 20.92
N PRO A 330 -9.67 -6.44 20.69
CA PRO A 330 -9.91 -5.03 20.97
C PRO A 330 -10.00 -4.90 22.51
N SER A 331 -8.86 -5.01 23.18
CA SER A 331 -8.61 -4.80 24.62
C SER A 331 -9.74 -5.17 25.61
N THR A 332 -9.49 -6.19 26.46
CA THR A 332 -9.82 -6.16 27.91
C THR A 332 -11.07 -5.36 28.32
N SER A 333 -12.24 -5.73 27.82
CA SER A 333 -13.50 -5.29 28.42
C SER A 333 -13.68 -6.07 29.72
N LYS A 334 -13.25 -5.48 30.84
CA LYS A 334 -13.76 -5.88 32.16
C LYS A 334 -15.28 -5.64 32.14
N ASN A 335 -16.03 -6.74 32.10
CA ASN A 335 -17.33 -6.97 32.75
C ASN A 335 -18.05 -8.10 32.00
N ASN A 336 -17.71 -9.34 32.35
CA ASN A 336 -18.52 -10.50 32.00
C ASN A 336 -19.46 -10.73 33.18
N ASP A 337 -20.72 -10.34 33.00
CA ASP A 337 -21.94 -11.00 33.51
C ASP A 337 -23.15 -10.11 33.15
N GLU A 338 -23.61 -10.19 31.90
CA GLU A 338 -24.86 -9.54 31.48
C GLU A 338 -25.77 -10.51 30.75
N ASN A 339 -27.01 -10.64 31.26
CA ASN A 339 -28.07 -11.50 30.71
C ASN A 339 -28.58 -11.01 29.34
N ASP A 340 -29.24 -11.90 28.59
CA ASP A 340 -29.69 -11.69 27.20
C ASP A 340 -30.62 -10.48 26.97
N GLU A 341 -31.29 -9.97 28.00
CA GLU A 341 -32.08 -8.72 27.91
C GLU A 341 -31.21 -7.46 27.77
N ASN A 342 -30.02 -7.43 28.39
CA ASN A 342 -29.09 -6.30 28.28
C ASN A 342 -28.38 -6.29 26.92
N LYS A 343 -28.13 -7.46 26.32
CA LYS A 343 -27.65 -7.59 24.92
C LYS A 343 -28.61 -6.98 23.92
N LYS A 344 -29.92 -7.23 24.06
CA LYS A 344 -30.96 -6.64 23.19
C LYS A 344 -31.10 -5.12 23.38
N LYS A 345 -31.05 -4.63 24.62
CA LYS A 345 -31.05 -3.17 24.89
C LYS A 345 -29.80 -2.48 24.34
N ARG A 346 -28.62 -3.10 24.45
CA ARG A 346 -27.37 -2.57 23.91
C ARG A 346 -27.33 -2.60 22.38
N ALA A 347 -27.89 -3.63 21.74
CA ALA A 347 -28.04 -3.69 20.28
C ALA A 347 -29.03 -2.64 19.74
N ALA A 348 -30.15 -2.42 20.44
CA ALA A 348 -31.09 -1.35 20.12
C ALA A 348 -30.47 0.05 20.33
N ALA A 349 -29.71 0.24 21.41
CA ALA A 349 -28.96 1.48 21.67
C ALA A 349 -27.84 1.73 20.65
N LEU A 350 -27.18 0.68 20.14
CA LEU A 350 -26.18 0.77 19.06
C LEU A 350 -26.80 1.14 17.70
N GLU A 351 -27.99 0.62 17.40
CA GLU A 351 -28.75 0.99 16.18
C GLU A 351 -29.32 2.41 16.27
N GLU A 352 -29.77 2.85 17.45
CA GLU A 352 -30.09 4.28 17.69
C GLU A 352 -28.85 5.18 17.56
N LEU A 353 -27.67 4.71 17.95
CA LEU A 353 -26.39 5.44 17.88
C LEU A 353 -25.86 5.59 16.45
N LYS A 354 -25.97 4.56 15.61
CA LYS A 354 -25.58 4.64 14.19
C LYS A 354 -26.40 5.65 13.40
N ASN A 355 -27.60 5.97 13.88
CA ASN A 355 -28.54 6.91 13.25
C ASN A 355 -28.47 8.33 13.84
N ARG A 356 -27.60 8.61 14.83
CA ARG A 356 -27.36 9.97 15.32
C ARG A 356 -26.39 10.72 14.39
N PRO A 357 -26.63 12.00 14.10
CA PRO A 357 -25.70 12.82 13.33
C PRO A 357 -24.35 12.86 14.06
N ILE A 358 -23.26 12.61 13.33
CA ILE A 358 -21.89 12.69 13.86
C ILE A 358 -21.68 14.15 14.34
N PRO A 359 -21.27 14.37 15.60
CA PRO A 359 -20.99 15.71 16.10
C PRO A 359 -19.93 16.41 15.24
N GLU A 360 -20.03 17.73 15.08
CA GLU A 360 -18.99 18.51 14.40
C GLU A 360 -17.66 18.40 15.17
N SER A 361 -16.55 18.29 14.43
CA SER A 361 -15.20 18.28 15.01
C SER A 361 -14.87 19.65 15.59
N LYS A 362 -14.18 19.66 16.73
CA LYS A 362 -13.71 20.90 17.37
C LYS A 362 -12.31 21.34 16.91
N LEU A 363 -11.68 20.56 16.04
CA LEU A 363 -10.31 20.78 15.59
C LEU A 363 -10.26 21.74 14.40
N ASP A 364 -9.15 22.47 14.25
CA ASP A 364 -8.85 23.25 13.04
C ASP A 364 -8.90 22.32 11.81
N LYS A 365 -9.43 22.82 10.69
CA LYS A 365 -9.61 22.03 9.47
C LYS A 365 -8.29 21.43 8.96
N ARG A 366 -7.17 22.13 9.11
CA ARG A 366 -5.83 21.65 8.75
C ARG A 366 -5.39 20.47 9.63
N VAL A 367 -5.77 20.48 10.91
CA VAL A 367 -5.53 19.33 11.82
C VAL A 367 -6.41 18.17 11.42
N GLN A 368 -7.70 18.40 11.14
CA GLN A 368 -8.60 17.35 10.65
C GLN A 368 -8.02 16.67 9.40
N ASP A 369 -7.52 17.44 8.44
CA ASP A 369 -6.92 16.92 7.21
C ASP A 369 -5.68 16.04 7.49
N ILE A 370 -4.84 16.40 8.48
CA ILE A 370 -3.69 15.57 8.89
C ILE A 370 -4.16 14.26 9.51
N ILE A 371 -5.14 14.32 10.42
CA ILE A 371 -5.65 13.13 11.12
C ILE A 371 -6.35 12.19 10.15
N GLU A 372 -7.17 12.72 9.25
CA GLU A 372 -7.77 11.96 8.15
C GLU A 372 -6.71 11.32 7.24
N LEU A 373 -5.60 12.02 6.99
CA LEU A 373 -4.51 11.52 6.15
C LEU A 373 -3.72 10.39 6.82
N ILE A 374 -3.26 10.58 8.06
CA ILE A 374 -2.38 9.61 8.74
C ILE A 374 -3.15 8.46 9.40
N CYS A 375 -4.46 8.61 9.67
CA CYS A 375 -5.32 7.54 10.20
C CYS A 375 -6.14 6.86 9.09
N ASN A 376 -5.79 7.09 7.82
CA ASN A 376 -6.52 6.49 6.70
C ASN A 376 -6.18 5.00 6.53
N VAL A 377 -7.05 4.15 7.03
CA VAL A 377 -6.95 2.69 6.90
C VAL A 377 -6.75 2.22 5.45
N ARG A 378 -7.40 2.88 4.48
CA ARG A 378 -7.26 2.49 3.05
C ARG A 378 -5.87 2.81 2.53
N LEU A 379 -5.31 3.97 2.88
CA LEU A 379 -3.94 4.33 2.48
C LEU A 379 -2.90 3.41 3.13
N MET A 380 -3.13 2.98 4.37
CA MET A 380 -2.30 1.95 5.02
C MET A 380 -2.36 0.61 4.30
N GLU A 381 -3.57 0.16 3.92
CA GLU A 381 -3.80 -1.05 3.13
C GLU A 381 -3.07 -0.99 1.78
N GLU A 382 -3.21 0.12 1.07
CA GLU A 382 -2.54 0.36 -0.22
C GLU A 382 -1.02 0.36 -0.10
N ALA A 383 -0.47 0.97 0.95
CA ALA A 383 0.97 0.98 1.20
C ALA A 383 1.51 -0.43 1.48
N LEU A 384 0.83 -1.24 2.30
CA LEU A 384 1.26 -2.62 2.56
C LEU A 384 1.15 -3.51 1.31
N LEU A 385 0.13 -3.31 0.47
CA LEU A 385 0.00 -4.01 -0.80
C LEU A 385 1.15 -3.66 -1.76
N GLU A 386 1.57 -2.39 -1.81
CA GLU A 386 2.75 -1.96 -2.55
C GLU A 386 4.02 -2.64 -2.05
N MET A 387 4.08 -2.91 -0.74
CA MET A 387 5.13 -3.68 -0.06
C MET A 387 4.96 -5.20 -0.20
N LYS A 388 4.03 -5.67 -1.03
CA LYS A 388 3.73 -7.09 -1.34
C LYS A 388 3.26 -7.92 -0.15
N PHE A 389 2.81 -7.28 0.93
CA PHE A 389 2.19 -7.95 2.07
C PHE A 389 0.77 -8.40 1.75
N ASP A 390 0.36 -9.60 2.20
CA ASP A 390 -1.03 -10.09 1.99
C ASP A 390 -2.01 -9.47 3.00
N ALA A 391 -2.30 -8.19 2.80
CA ALA A 391 -3.25 -7.41 3.60
C ALA A 391 -4.70 -7.92 3.48
N LYS A 392 -5.04 -8.67 2.43
CA LYS A 392 -6.41 -9.19 2.22
C LYS A 392 -6.76 -10.31 3.19
N LYS A 393 -5.79 -11.18 3.50
CA LYS A 393 -5.99 -12.32 4.40
C LYS A 393 -5.49 -12.07 5.80
N ASN A 394 -4.52 -11.17 5.94
CA ASN A 394 -4.04 -10.67 7.22
C ASN A 394 -4.45 -9.19 7.28
N PRO A 395 -5.73 -8.88 7.52
CA PRO A 395 -6.17 -7.50 7.61
C PRO A 395 -5.37 -6.76 8.69
N LEU A 396 -5.19 -5.47 8.45
CA LEU A 396 -4.39 -4.57 9.25
C LEU A 396 -4.72 -4.68 10.75
N GLY A 397 -3.68 -4.64 11.59
CA GLY A 397 -3.82 -4.67 13.05
C GLY A 397 -3.99 -6.06 13.67
N LYS A 398 -3.81 -7.15 12.91
CA LYS A 398 -3.90 -8.52 13.46
C LYS A 398 -2.57 -9.26 13.53
N LEU A 399 -1.52 -8.81 12.85
CA LEU A 399 -0.22 -9.44 13.06
C LEU A 399 0.25 -9.03 14.45
N SER A 400 0.39 -9.99 15.36
CA SER A 400 0.84 -9.65 16.72
C SER A 400 2.26 -9.09 16.72
N SER A 401 2.58 -8.19 17.65
CA SER A 401 3.96 -7.75 17.91
C SER A 401 4.97 -8.91 18.03
N ALA A 402 4.54 -10.06 18.58
CA ALA A 402 5.36 -11.27 18.64
C ALA A 402 5.71 -11.83 17.24
N GLN A 403 4.75 -11.80 16.31
CA GLN A 403 4.96 -12.19 14.91
C GLN A 403 5.91 -11.23 14.19
N ILE A 404 5.78 -9.92 14.42
CA ILE A 404 6.67 -8.90 13.85
C ILE A 404 8.11 -9.10 14.34
N LYS A 405 8.31 -9.30 15.66
CA LYS A 405 9.61 -9.64 16.25
C LYS A 405 10.20 -10.93 15.67
N ALA A 406 9.38 -11.95 15.46
CA ALA A 406 9.81 -13.19 14.81
C ALA A 406 10.21 -12.95 13.33
N GLY A 407 9.56 -12.00 12.65
CA GLY A 407 9.95 -11.51 11.33
C GLY A 407 11.34 -10.88 11.34
N TYR A 408 11.60 -9.96 12.27
CA TYR A 408 12.90 -9.32 12.43
C TYR A 408 14.02 -10.33 12.69
N ALA A 409 13.79 -11.29 13.59
CA ALA A 409 14.74 -12.37 13.86
C ALA A 409 15.05 -13.20 12.60
N ALA A 410 14.05 -13.50 11.76
CA ALA A 410 14.28 -14.21 10.50
C ALA A 410 15.08 -13.37 9.49
N LEU A 411 14.82 -12.05 9.41
CA LEU A 411 15.63 -11.14 8.60
C LEU A 411 17.08 -11.04 9.12
N LYS A 412 17.28 -11.11 10.43
CA LYS A 412 18.62 -11.11 11.06
C LYS A 412 19.42 -12.34 10.65
N ASP A 413 18.78 -13.50 10.57
CA ASP A 413 19.42 -14.71 10.05
C ASP A 413 19.83 -14.55 8.58
N ILE A 414 18.96 -13.97 7.75
CA ILE A 414 19.25 -13.67 6.34
C ILE A 414 20.43 -12.70 6.22
N GLU A 415 20.48 -11.66 7.04
CA GLU A 415 21.61 -10.71 7.10
C GLU A 415 22.95 -11.42 7.31
N ASN A 416 23.01 -12.36 8.26
CA ASN A 416 24.23 -13.08 8.58
C ASN A 416 24.77 -13.86 7.36
N PHE A 417 23.89 -14.43 6.55
CA PHE A 417 24.25 -15.09 5.30
C PHE A 417 24.71 -14.10 4.21
N ILE A 418 24.05 -12.96 4.07
CA ILE A 418 24.47 -11.89 3.13
C ILE A 418 25.87 -11.39 3.49
N ASN A 419 26.13 -11.11 4.77
CA ASN A 419 27.41 -10.60 5.25
C ASN A 419 28.58 -11.58 5.05
N THR A 420 28.30 -12.88 5.12
CA THR A 420 29.29 -13.95 4.89
C THR A 420 29.33 -14.43 3.44
N ASN A 421 28.52 -13.84 2.55
CA ASN A 421 28.37 -14.24 1.15
C ASN A 421 28.06 -15.75 0.98
N ASN A 422 27.30 -16.33 1.91
CA ASN A 422 27.00 -17.76 1.97
C ASN A 422 25.54 -18.03 1.56
N PHE A 423 25.34 -18.46 0.32
CA PHE A 423 24.01 -18.71 -0.26
C PHE A 423 23.69 -20.19 -0.44
N ASN A 424 23.99 -21.00 0.57
CA ASN A 424 23.73 -22.44 0.58
C ASN A 424 22.24 -22.78 0.86
N ALA A 425 21.94 -24.07 1.06
CA ALA A 425 20.57 -24.51 1.37
C ALA A 425 19.99 -23.89 2.66
N ALA A 426 20.84 -23.59 3.65
CA ALA A 426 20.41 -22.94 4.89
C ALA A 426 19.97 -21.48 4.66
N PHE A 427 20.61 -20.76 3.73
CA PHE A 427 20.15 -19.43 3.32
C PHE A 427 18.76 -19.46 2.66
N ILE A 428 18.49 -20.47 1.83
CA ILE A 428 17.16 -20.66 1.23
C ILE A 428 16.12 -20.94 2.34
N GLU A 429 16.49 -21.73 3.35
CA GLU A 429 15.60 -22.01 4.47
C GLU A 429 15.35 -20.79 5.38
N ALA A 430 16.34 -19.91 5.55
CA ALA A 430 16.15 -18.63 6.23
C ALA A 430 15.13 -17.75 5.49
N ASN A 431 15.20 -17.70 4.15
CA ASN A 431 14.20 -17.00 3.32
C ASN A 431 12.81 -17.67 3.41
N ASN A 432 12.73 -19.00 3.37
CA ASN A 432 11.48 -19.73 3.59
C ASN A 432 10.88 -19.38 4.94
N THR A 433 11.70 -19.33 6.00
CA THR A 433 11.28 -19.00 7.36
C THR A 433 10.71 -17.59 7.42
N TYR A 434 11.41 -16.60 6.84
CA TYR A 434 10.91 -15.22 6.77
C TYR A 434 9.55 -15.12 6.07
N TYR A 435 9.41 -15.62 4.84
CA TYR A 435 8.14 -15.55 4.10
C TYR A 435 7.04 -16.45 4.65
N THR A 436 7.39 -17.41 5.51
CA THR A 436 6.43 -18.20 6.27
C THR A 436 5.90 -17.40 7.46
N ARG A 437 6.78 -16.66 8.16
CA ARG A 437 6.39 -15.81 9.29
C ARG A 437 5.65 -14.55 8.85
N ILE A 438 6.05 -13.96 7.73
CA ILE A 438 5.50 -12.70 7.20
C ILE A 438 4.87 -13.01 5.83
N PRO A 439 3.54 -13.19 5.76
CA PRO A 439 2.88 -13.61 4.53
C PRO A 439 2.95 -12.56 3.42
N HIS A 440 3.43 -12.98 2.25
CA HIS A 440 3.57 -12.14 1.06
C HIS A 440 2.76 -12.64 -0.13
N GLU A 441 2.22 -11.72 -0.92
CA GLU A 441 1.53 -12.03 -2.19
C GLU A 441 2.50 -11.89 -3.37
N PHE A 442 3.02 -13.02 -3.88
CA PHE A 442 3.91 -13.07 -5.05
C PHE A 442 3.20 -13.44 -6.36
N GLY A 443 1.86 -13.42 -6.39
CA GLY A 443 1.10 -13.94 -7.54
C GLY A 443 1.49 -15.39 -7.85
N ARG A 444 1.67 -15.77 -9.12
CA ARG A 444 2.14 -17.12 -9.52
C ARG A 444 3.66 -17.28 -9.54
N HIS A 445 4.40 -16.20 -9.29
CA HIS A 445 5.86 -16.23 -9.31
C HIS A 445 6.44 -16.88 -8.06
N THR A 446 7.61 -17.48 -8.22
CA THR A 446 8.40 -17.99 -7.10
C THR A 446 8.76 -16.82 -6.16
N PRO A 447 8.59 -16.97 -4.84
CA PRO A 447 9.05 -15.96 -3.89
C PRO A 447 10.55 -15.64 -4.15
N PRO A 448 10.93 -14.36 -4.27
CA PRO A 448 12.30 -13.98 -4.56
C PRO A 448 13.22 -14.28 -3.38
N LEU A 449 14.51 -14.51 -3.62
CA LEU A 449 15.49 -14.59 -2.54
C LEU A 449 15.97 -13.18 -2.16
N ILE A 450 16.03 -12.90 -0.86
CA ILE A 450 16.59 -11.68 -0.27
C ILE A 450 18.10 -11.85 -0.20
N LYS A 451 18.79 -11.48 -1.28
CA LYS A 451 20.25 -11.68 -1.45
C LYS A 451 21.08 -10.42 -1.26
N THR A 452 20.44 -9.24 -1.26
CA THR A 452 21.15 -7.96 -1.18
C THR A 452 20.70 -7.15 0.03
N THR A 453 21.61 -6.31 0.52
CA THR A 453 21.35 -5.32 1.58
C THR A 453 20.14 -4.44 1.26
N GLN A 454 19.95 -4.09 -0.02
CA GLN A 454 18.82 -3.26 -0.45
C GLN A 454 17.48 -4.02 -0.36
N GLN A 455 17.45 -5.30 -0.75
CA GLN A 455 16.25 -6.13 -0.58
C GLN A 455 15.94 -6.33 0.90
N LEU A 456 16.97 -6.58 1.71
CA LEU A 456 16.81 -6.72 3.16
C LEU A 456 16.25 -5.45 3.80
N LYS A 457 16.76 -4.27 3.41
CA LYS A 457 16.25 -2.97 3.87
C LYS A 457 14.76 -2.78 3.56
N TYR A 458 14.31 -3.16 2.36
CA TYR A 458 12.90 -3.05 1.98
C TYR A 458 11.99 -3.90 2.88
N GLU A 459 12.44 -5.09 3.26
CA GLU A 459 11.70 -6.00 4.14
C GLU A 459 11.71 -5.51 5.61
N ILE A 460 12.78 -4.85 6.05
CA ILE A 460 12.83 -4.18 7.37
C ILE A 460 11.80 -3.05 7.42
N GLU A 461 11.76 -2.20 6.39
CA GLU A 461 10.78 -1.11 6.30
C GLU A 461 9.34 -1.63 6.30
N LEU A 462 9.07 -2.81 5.73
CA LEU A 462 7.76 -3.45 5.79
C LEU A 462 7.37 -3.79 7.23
N LEU A 463 8.30 -4.38 8.00
CA LEU A 463 8.04 -4.72 9.40
C LEU A 463 7.84 -3.48 10.27
N GLU A 464 8.57 -2.40 10.01
CA GLU A 464 8.38 -1.10 10.69
C GLU A 464 6.99 -0.53 10.39
N ALA A 465 6.57 -0.52 9.13
CA ALA A 465 5.24 -0.06 8.75
C ALA A 465 4.13 -0.92 9.35
N LEU A 466 4.32 -2.24 9.43
CA LEU A 466 3.37 -3.16 10.08
C LEU A 466 3.24 -2.86 11.59
N ASP A 467 4.34 -2.60 12.29
CA ASP A 467 4.34 -2.27 13.72
C ASP A 467 3.62 -0.93 13.97
N ASP A 468 3.93 0.10 13.18
CA ASP A 468 3.26 1.40 13.29
C ASP A 468 1.76 1.29 13.03
N ILE A 469 1.34 0.49 12.04
CA ILE A 469 -0.08 0.28 11.75
C ILE A 469 -0.78 -0.50 12.87
N GLU A 470 -0.14 -1.52 13.46
CA GLU A 470 -0.69 -2.27 14.60
C GLU A 470 -1.03 -1.34 15.77
N VAL A 471 -0.12 -0.41 16.09
CA VAL A 471 -0.33 0.62 17.12
C VAL A 471 -1.57 1.46 16.82
N VAL A 472 -1.72 1.92 15.58
CA VAL A 472 -2.87 2.75 15.19
C VAL A 472 -4.17 1.97 15.28
N PHE A 473 -4.19 0.72 14.82
CA PHE A 473 -5.40 -0.12 14.90
C PHE A 473 -5.84 -0.38 16.34
N ASN A 474 -4.89 -0.66 17.23
CA ASN A 474 -5.18 -0.81 18.64
C ASN A 474 -5.77 0.48 19.23
N ALA A 475 -5.23 1.63 18.85
CA ALA A 475 -5.78 2.92 19.26
C ALA A 475 -7.22 3.12 18.71
N LEU A 476 -7.43 2.97 17.40
CA LEU A 476 -8.72 3.15 16.73
C LEU A 476 -9.84 2.24 17.24
N THR A 477 -9.51 1.03 17.71
CA THR A 477 -10.50 0.02 18.14
C THR A 477 -10.89 0.09 19.61
N THR A 478 -10.10 0.78 20.45
CA THR A 478 -10.34 0.89 21.90
C THR A 478 -11.46 1.88 22.27
N ASN A 479 -11.85 2.78 21.38
CA ASN A 479 -12.72 3.90 21.72
C ASN A 479 -14.13 3.81 21.12
N THR A 480 -15.11 3.68 22.02
CA THR A 480 -16.55 3.58 21.71
C THR A 480 -17.34 4.77 22.24
N ASN A 481 -16.69 5.92 22.53
CA ASN A 481 -17.38 7.08 23.10
C ASN A 481 -18.15 7.88 22.03
N ASN A 482 -19.36 7.42 21.73
CA ASN A 482 -20.19 7.92 20.61
C ASN A 482 -20.68 9.38 20.73
N HIS A 483 -20.20 10.14 21.72
CA HIS A 483 -20.48 11.57 21.91
C HIS A 483 -19.42 12.50 21.32
N ILE A 484 -18.31 11.97 20.80
CA ILE A 484 -17.18 12.75 20.27
C ILE A 484 -17.03 12.45 18.77
N ASN A 485 -16.63 13.44 17.97
CA ASN A 485 -16.32 13.24 16.56
C ASN A 485 -15.18 12.21 16.40
N PRO A 486 -15.25 11.24 15.47
CA PRO A 486 -14.20 10.24 15.28
C PRO A 486 -12.79 10.81 15.01
N ILE A 487 -12.70 11.96 14.32
CA ILE A 487 -11.42 12.64 14.06
C ILE A 487 -10.83 13.14 15.38
N ASP A 488 -11.67 13.76 16.23
CA ASP A 488 -11.25 14.27 17.53
C ASP A 488 -10.79 13.14 18.45
N GLN A 489 -11.48 11.99 18.43
CA GLN A 489 -11.06 10.80 19.17
C GLN A 489 -9.70 10.28 18.70
N ASN A 490 -9.49 10.20 17.38
CA ASN A 490 -8.21 9.75 16.83
C ASN A 490 -7.09 10.72 17.21
N TYR A 491 -7.35 12.03 17.16
CA TYR A 491 -6.40 13.06 17.57
C TYR A 491 -6.01 12.94 19.04
N GLU A 492 -6.98 12.77 19.95
CA GLU A 492 -6.71 12.59 21.39
C GLU A 492 -5.81 11.38 21.67
N GLN A 493 -5.99 10.28 20.93
CA GLN A 493 -5.17 9.08 21.08
C GLN A 493 -3.73 9.25 20.65
N LEU A 494 -3.45 10.17 19.71
CA LEU A 494 -2.08 10.49 19.33
C LEU A 494 -1.32 11.12 20.50
N LYS A 495 -1.99 11.65 21.52
CA LYS A 495 -1.33 12.29 22.68
C LYS A 495 -0.24 13.26 22.23
N CYS A 496 -0.55 14.02 21.19
CA CYS A 496 0.39 14.88 20.48
C CYS A 496 -0.41 16.06 19.94
N LYS A 497 -0.15 17.25 20.45
CA LYS A 497 -0.84 18.45 20.00
C LYS A 497 -0.22 18.93 18.70
N LEU A 498 -1.08 19.29 17.75
CA LEU A 498 -0.71 19.86 16.46
C LEU A 498 -1.33 21.26 16.38
N ASN A 499 -0.51 22.29 16.54
CA ASN A 499 -0.94 23.68 16.46
C ASN A 499 -0.60 24.23 15.06
N PRO A 500 -1.59 24.51 14.20
CA PRO A 500 -1.30 25.01 12.86
C PRO A 500 -0.65 26.40 12.89
N ILE A 501 0.44 26.56 12.16
CA ILE A 501 1.18 27.82 12.03
C ILE A 501 0.58 28.64 10.87
N ASN A 502 0.45 29.95 11.05
CA ASN A 502 -0.02 30.84 9.99
C ASN A 502 1.16 31.26 9.10
N LYS A 503 0.86 31.50 7.81
CA LYS A 503 1.88 31.90 6.82
C LYS A 503 2.56 33.24 7.13
N ILE A 504 1.92 34.06 7.96
CA ILE A 504 2.41 35.37 8.39
C ILE A 504 3.33 35.28 9.62
N ASP A 505 3.32 34.16 10.33
CA ASP A 505 4.15 33.98 11.52
C ASP A 505 5.62 33.82 11.08
N ASP A 506 6.55 34.47 11.77
CA ASP A 506 7.98 34.55 11.40
C ASP A 506 8.65 33.17 11.19
N ILE A 507 8.12 32.14 11.87
CA ILE A 507 8.62 30.77 11.77
C ILE A 507 8.30 30.12 10.41
N TYR A 508 7.20 30.50 9.75
CA TYR A 508 6.81 29.94 8.46
C TYR A 508 7.84 30.25 7.35
N PRO A 509 8.19 31.52 7.05
CA PRO A 509 9.19 31.83 6.04
C PRO A 509 10.58 31.31 6.43
N LEU A 510 10.89 31.16 7.71
CA LEU A 510 12.13 30.55 8.17
C LEU A 510 12.21 29.07 7.78
N ILE A 511 11.14 28.29 8.03
CA ILE A 511 11.07 26.87 7.66
C ILE A 511 11.03 26.70 6.13
N ASP A 512 10.27 27.54 5.40
CA ASP A 512 10.27 27.48 3.93
C ASP A 512 11.68 27.77 3.37
N LYS A 513 12.36 28.80 3.88
CA LYS A 513 13.75 29.08 3.50
C LYS A 513 14.67 27.90 3.82
N TYR A 514 14.51 27.25 4.98
CA TYR A 514 15.30 26.07 5.33
C TYR A 514 15.04 24.91 4.37
N LEU A 515 13.77 24.63 4.06
CA LEU A 515 13.34 23.60 3.12
C LEU A 515 13.95 23.83 1.72
N GLN A 516 13.79 25.03 1.17
CA GLN A 516 14.23 25.36 -0.19
C GLN A 516 15.76 25.43 -0.30
N SER A 517 16.43 26.09 0.65
CA SER A 517 17.89 26.27 0.60
C SER A 517 18.66 24.96 0.76
N THR A 518 18.08 23.99 1.46
CA THR A 518 18.71 22.67 1.69
C THR A 518 18.17 21.57 0.76
N HIS A 519 17.48 21.94 -0.31
CA HIS A 519 17.13 21.01 -1.38
C HIS A 519 18.40 20.63 -2.15
N ALA A 520 18.84 19.39 -1.99
CA ALA A 520 20.07 18.90 -2.56
C ALA A 520 20.09 18.94 -4.10
N SER A 521 21.21 19.38 -4.67
CA SER A 521 21.38 19.54 -6.14
C SER A 521 21.32 18.23 -6.93
N THR A 522 21.51 17.07 -6.29
CA THR A 522 21.38 15.75 -6.93
C THR A 522 19.95 15.21 -6.93
N HIS A 523 19.05 15.77 -6.10
CA HIS A 523 17.66 15.31 -5.96
C HIS A 523 16.72 16.13 -6.84
N GLN A 524 16.96 16.16 -8.15
CA GLN A 524 16.25 17.06 -9.08
C GLN A 524 14.95 16.49 -9.68
N LEU A 525 14.56 15.27 -9.29
CA LEU A 525 13.37 14.60 -9.82
C LEU A 525 12.07 15.30 -9.42
N TYR A 526 12.09 16.02 -8.30
CA TYR A 526 10.95 16.77 -7.77
C TYR A 526 11.41 18.09 -7.14
N LYS A 527 10.47 19.02 -7.00
CA LYS A 527 10.54 20.15 -6.07
C LYS A 527 9.59 19.92 -4.90
N MET A 528 9.77 20.64 -3.80
CA MET A 528 8.90 20.56 -2.63
C MET A 528 8.20 21.90 -2.39
N GLN A 529 6.89 21.85 -2.15
CA GLN A 529 6.07 22.99 -1.80
C GLN A 529 5.41 22.72 -0.45
N ILE A 530 5.50 23.68 0.49
CA ILE A 530 4.79 23.61 1.76
C ILE A 530 3.29 23.87 1.52
N GLU A 531 2.46 22.95 1.99
CA GLU A 531 1.01 23.16 2.10
C GLU A 531 0.65 23.75 3.47
N ASP A 532 1.09 23.07 4.54
CA ASP A 532 0.81 23.44 5.92
C ASP A 532 2.01 23.13 6.84
N ILE A 533 2.13 23.89 7.92
CA ILE A 533 3.10 23.65 9.00
C ILE A 533 2.33 23.59 10.31
N PHE A 534 2.69 22.65 11.17
CA PHE A 534 2.14 22.50 12.52
C PHE A 534 3.30 22.54 13.51
N GLU A 535 3.18 23.33 14.57
CA GLU A 535 3.98 23.14 15.77
C GLU A 535 3.50 21.85 16.47
N VAL A 536 4.47 21.04 16.88
CA VAL A 536 4.25 19.72 17.47
C VAL A 536 4.60 19.79 18.95
N GLU A 537 3.69 19.35 19.80
CA GLU A 537 3.92 19.17 21.25
C GLU A 537 3.49 17.77 21.65
N LYS A 538 4.47 16.85 21.72
CA LYS A 538 4.25 15.48 22.17
C LYS A 538 4.19 15.43 23.70
N GLU A 539 3.14 14.78 24.23
CA GLU A 539 2.96 14.63 25.67
C GLU A 539 4.18 13.94 26.32
N GLY A 540 4.76 14.57 27.34
CA GLY A 540 5.90 14.05 28.10
C GLY A 540 7.27 14.25 27.46
N GLU A 541 7.34 14.58 26.15
CA GLU A 541 8.61 14.64 25.42
C GLU A 541 9.49 15.81 25.89
N LYS A 542 8.88 16.96 26.22
CA LYS A 542 9.60 18.14 26.72
C LYS A 542 10.20 17.87 28.10
N GLU A 543 9.50 17.14 28.95
CA GLU A 543 9.90 16.85 30.33
C GLU A 543 11.06 15.86 30.41
N VAL A 544 11.14 14.93 29.46
CA VAL A 544 12.21 13.92 29.40
C VAL A 544 13.37 14.32 28.48
N PHE A 545 13.25 15.44 27.75
CA PHE A 545 14.26 15.92 26.83
C PHE A 545 15.58 16.21 27.57
N ASN A 546 16.62 15.49 27.19
CA ASN A 546 17.95 15.59 27.77
C ASN A 546 18.79 16.57 26.93
N ASP A 547 18.75 17.84 27.30
CA ASP A 547 19.57 18.86 26.67
C ASP A 547 21.04 18.72 27.10
N ILE A 548 21.81 18.09 26.22
CA ILE A 548 23.26 17.91 26.36
C ILE A 548 24.06 18.93 25.53
N GLY A 549 23.43 20.00 25.06
CA GLY A 549 24.03 21.03 24.21
C GLY A 549 24.20 20.61 22.75
N ASN A 550 24.77 21.52 21.94
CA ASN A 550 24.89 21.39 20.48
C ASN A 550 23.54 20.99 19.83
N LYS A 551 22.52 21.80 20.12
CA LYS A 551 21.16 21.55 19.64
C LYS A 551 21.02 22.01 18.19
N MET A 552 20.52 21.12 17.35
CA MET A 552 20.21 21.43 15.95
C MET A 552 18.76 21.11 15.65
N LEU A 553 18.12 21.92 14.81
CA LEU A 553 16.83 21.60 14.22
C LEU A 553 17.08 20.82 12.93
N LEU A 554 16.74 19.53 12.90
CA LEU A 554 17.10 18.63 11.81
C LEU A 554 15.89 17.91 11.20
N TRP A 555 16.01 17.54 9.92
CA TRP A 555 14.96 16.88 9.15
C TRP A 555 14.92 15.38 9.39
N HIS A 556 13.72 14.86 9.63
CA HIS A 556 13.40 13.44 9.58
C HIS A 556 12.24 13.22 8.60
N GLY A 557 12.37 12.20 7.75
CA GLY A 557 11.35 11.82 6.79
C GLY A 557 11.03 10.33 6.92
N SER A 558 9.76 9.99 6.70
CA SER A 558 9.25 8.64 6.81
C SER A 558 8.04 8.45 5.90
N ARG A 559 7.63 7.20 5.68
CA ARG A 559 6.40 6.90 4.94
C ARG A 559 5.20 7.48 5.68
N LEU A 560 4.19 7.91 4.93
CA LEU A 560 2.97 8.50 5.50
C LEU A 560 2.29 7.59 6.54
N THR A 561 2.32 6.28 6.32
CA THR A 561 1.76 5.25 7.22
C THR A 561 2.37 5.25 8.61
N ASN A 562 3.61 5.72 8.74
CA ASN A 562 4.37 5.64 9.98
C ASN A 562 4.10 6.86 10.88
N PHE A 563 3.56 7.95 10.33
CA PHE A 563 3.36 9.19 11.08
C PHE A 563 2.34 9.07 12.21
N ALA A 564 1.33 8.21 12.09
CA ALA A 564 0.42 7.97 13.20
C ALA A 564 1.11 7.24 14.38
N GLY A 565 2.02 6.30 14.10
CA GLY A 565 2.91 5.69 15.09
C GLY A 565 3.87 6.72 15.72
N ILE A 566 4.53 7.53 14.89
CA ILE A 566 5.46 8.59 15.33
C ILE A 566 4.74 9.62 16.21
N MET A 567 3.54 10.08 15.84
CA MET A 567 2.80 11.04 16.65
C MET A 567 2.33 10.41 17.97
N SER A 568 1.92 9.14 17.96
CA SER A 568 1.43 8.46 19.16
C SER A 568 2.52 8.05 20.15
N GLN A 569 3.72 7.67 19.69
CA GLN A 569 4.78 7.10 20.52
C GLN A 569 6.10 7.88 20.52
N GLY A 570 6.24 8.88 19.64
CA GLY A 570 7.51 9.52 19.36
C GLY A 570 8.38 8.70 18.38
N LEU A 571 9.56 9.21 18.07
CA LEU A 571 10.55 8.50 17.26
C LEU A 571 11.18 7.36 18.08
N ARG A 572 11.26 6.15 17.50
CA ARG A 572 11.72 4.94 18.17
C ARG A 572 12.98 4.38 17.52
N ILE A 573 13.88 3.86 18.35
CA ILE A 573 15.05 3.12 17.86
C ILE A 573 14.60 1.71 17.47
N ALA A 574 15.09 1.22 16.34
CA ALA A 574 14.79 -0.12 15.86
C ALA A 574 15.07 -1.17 16.95
N PRO A 575 14.18 -2.18 17.11
CA PRO A 575 14.28 -3.15 18.20
C PRO A 575 15.56 -4.00 18.09
N PRO A 576 16.07 -4.58 19.19
CA PRO A 576 17.31 -5.37 19.20
C PRO A 576 17.33 -6.52 18.18
N GLU A 577 16.17 -7.12 17.91
CA GLU A 577 15.96 -8.24 16.99
C GLU A 577 16.10 -7.84 15.51
N ALA A 578 15.90 -6.55 15.18
CA ALA A 578 16.01 -6.09 13.79
C ALA A 578 17.44 -6.31 13.23
N PRO A 579 17.60 -6.56 11.92
CA PRO A 579 18.91 -6.49 11.27
C PRO A 579 19.55 -5.11 11.47
N ILE A 580 20.88 -5.02 11.35
CA ILE A 580 21.58 -3.73 11.37
C ILE A 580 21.69 -3.11 9.98
N THR A 581 21.53 -3.94 8.95
CA THR A 581 21.45 -3.60 7.54
C THR A 581 20.44 -2.50 7.31
N GLY A 582 20.84 -1.48 6.55
CA GLY A 582 20.04 -0.28 6.32
C GLY A 582 20.41 0.87 7.26
N HIS A 583 21.12 0.60 8.35
CA HIS A 583 21.65 1.60 9.28
C HIS A 583 23.17 1.76 9.12
N MET A 584 23.59 2.80 8.39
CA MET A 584 25.01 3.05 8.08
C MET A 584 25.88 3.27 9.32
N PHE A 585 25.28 3.72 10.43
CA PHE A 585 25.94 4.03 11.70
C PHE A 585 25.31 3.28 12.88
N GLY A 586 24.78 2.07 12.64
CA GLY A 586 24.09 1.29 13.67
C GLY A 586 22.69 1.82 14.03
N LYS A 587 21.98 1.09 14.89
CA LYS A 587 20.57 1.39 15.23
C LYS A 587 20.48 2.64 16.10
N GLY A 588 19.84 3.68 15.59
CA GLY A 588 19.62 4.95 16.27
C GLY A 588 18.55 5.77 15.52
N LEU A 589 18.30 6.99 15.97
CA LEU A 589 17.42 7.93 15.27
C LEU A 589 18.23 8.75 14.27
N TYR A 590 17.86 8.67 12.99
CA TYR A 590 18.57 9.31 11.89
C TYR A 590 17.91 10.62 11.47
N PHE A 591 18.75 11.64 11.34
CA PHE A 591 18.37 12.98 10.89
C PHE A 591 19.32 13.47 9.79
N ALA A 592 18.85 14.42 8.98
CA ALA A 592 19.66 15.11 7.98
C ALA A 592 19.54 16.63 8.12
N ASP A 593 20.59 17.33 7.73
CA ASP A 593 20.58 18.78 7.57
C ASP A 593 20.09 19.22 6.17
N MET A 594 20.02 18.28 5.22
CA MET A 594 19.49 18.48 3.87
C MET A 594 18.05 18.00 3.73
N SER A 595 17.12 18.91 3.43
CA SER A 595 15.67 18.61 3.36
C SER A 595 15.32 17.46 2.42
N SER A 596 15.83 17.50 1.18
CA SER A 596 15.48 16.50 0.16
C SER A 596 16.09 15.12 0.42
N LYS A 597 17.10 15.02 1.29
CA LYS A 597 17.62 13.73 1.75
C LYS A 597 16.61 13.03 2.63
N SER A 598 16.05 13.73 3.62
CA SER A 598 14.97 13.20 4.45
C SER A 598 13.69 13.00 3.65
N ALA A 599 13.37 13.90 2.70
CA ALA A 599 12.17 13.79 1.88
C ALA A 599 12.11 12.54 0.97
N ASN A 600 13.26 11.99 0.57
CA ASN A 600 13.28 10.72 -0.17
C ASN A 600 12.71 9.54 0.65
N TYR A 601 12.75 9.60 1.98
CA TYR A 601 12.16 8.60 2.87
C TYR A 601 10.63 8.72 2.97
N CYS A 602 10.02 9.77 2.41
CA CYS A 602 8.57 9.86 2.23
C CYS A 602 8.05 8.96 1.12
N TYR A 603 8.93 8.42 0.27
CA TYR A 603 8.58 7.64 -0.92
C TYR A 603 7.55 8.33 -1.83
N PRO A 604 7.75 9.62 -2.19
CA PRO A 604 6.78 10.34 -3.00
C PRO A 604 6.75 9.78 -4.44
N ASP A 605 5.58 9.80 -5.07
CA ASP A 605 5.42 9.48 -6.50
C ASP A 605 4.43 10.45 -7.18
N ARG A 606 4.32 10.38 -8.52
CA ARG A 606 3.45 11.30 -9.30
C ARG A 606 1.96 11.23 -8.90
N ASN A 607 1.50 10.07 -8.44
CA ASN A 607 0.14 9.81 -7.99
C ASN A 607 -0.04 10.04 -6.48
N LYS A 608 1.01 9.80 -5.68
CA LYS A 608 1.08 10.03 -4.22
C LYS A 608 2.09 11.15 -3.95
N ASN A 609 1.67 12.38 -4.27
CA ASN A 609 2.54 13.54 -4.21
C ASN A 609 2.41 14.36 -2.93
N ILE A 610 1.70 13.86 -1.91
CA ILE A 610 1.65 14.46 -0.58
C ILE A 610 2.50 13.62 0.35
N GLY A 611 3.35 14.27 1.15
CA GLY A 611 4.11 13.61 2.20
C GLY A 611 4.33 14.53 3.40
N LEU A 612 4.87 13.95 4.46
CA LEU A 612 5.13 14.65 5.71
C LEU A 612 6.62 14.63 6.02
N LEU A 613 7.17 15.77 6.42
CA LEU A 613 8.49 15.89 7.03
C LEU A 613 8.36 16.37 8.47
N LEU A 614 9.28 15.90 9.29
CA LEU A 614 9.38 16.28 10.70
C LEU A 614 10.68 17.07 10.90
N LEU A 615 10.58 18.23 11.55
CA LEU A 615 11.71 18.93 12.14
C LEU A 615 11.73 18.66 13.63
N SER A 616 12.87 18.16 14.11
CA SER A 616 13.08 17.88 15.53
C SER A 616 14.27 18.67 16.06
N GLU A 617 14.14 19.15 17.28
CA GLU A 617 15.24 19.65 18.10
C GLU A 617 16.04 18.44 18.60
N VAL A 618 17.29 18.34 18.15
CA VAL A 618 18.17 17.21 18.44
C VAL A 618 19.38 17.71 19.24
N ALA A 619 19.50 17.26 20.48
CA ALA A 619 20.64 17.55 21.35
C ALA A 619 21.79 16.59 21.02
N LEU A 620 22.66 17.02 20.10
CA LEU A 620 23.75 16.18 19.60
C LEU A 620 24.89 16.01 20.61
N GLY A 621 25.08 16.97 21.51
CA GLY A 621 26.26 17.03 22.36
C GLY A 621 27.55 16.98 21.52
N LYS A 622 28.54 16.22 21.99
CA LYS A 622 29.78 16.03 21.25
C LYS A 622 29.64 14.86 20.26
N CYS A 623 29.75 15.15 18.97
CA CYS A 623 29.60 14.16 17.89
C CYS A 623 30.88 13.33 17.69
N ASN A 624 30.70 12.04 17.41
CA ASN A 624 31.70 11.19 16.77
C ASN A 624 31.60 11.36 15.26
N GLU A 625 32.58 12.04 14.65
CA GLU A 625 32.58 12.32 13.21
C GLU A 625 33.17 11.13 12.43
N LEU A 626 32.40 10.59 11.49
CA LEU A 626 32.76 9.40 10.72
C LEU A 626 32.63 9.67 9.22
N ILE A 627 33.69 9.37 8.45
CA ILE A 627 33.71 9.53 6.99
C ILE A 627 33.11 8.30 6.29
N HIS A 628 33.26 7.12 6.91
CA HIS A 628 32.83 5.84 6.39
C HIS A 628 31.74 5.25 7.28
N ALA A 629 30.85 4.46 6.68
CA ALA A 629 29.84 3.70 7.41
C ALA A 629 30.52 2.79 8.46
N ASP A 630 29.95 2.77 9.67
CA ASP A 630 30.37 1.91 10.76
C ASP A 630 29.12 1.40 11.47
N ILE A 631 28.78 0.13 11.23
CA ILE A 631 27.61 -0.51 11.84
C ILE A 631 27.69 -0.60 13.37
N HIS A 632 28.88 -0.39 13.96
CA HIS A 632 29.09 -0.40 15.41
C HIS A 632 29.23 1.00 16.00
N ALA A 633 28.93 2.07 15.24
CA ALA A 633 29.05 3.45 15.69
C ALA A 633 28.15 3.80 16.89
N ASN A 634 27.15 2.97 17.20
CA ASN A 634 26.36 3.06 18.43
C ASN A 634 27.18 2.81 19.71
N LYS A 635 28.35 2.17 19.59
CA LYS A 635 29.34 2.07 20.68
C LYS A 635 30.16 3.36 20.72
N LEU A 636 29.55 4.41 21.25
CA LEU A 636 30.16 5.73 21.32
C LEU A 636 31.45 5.72 22.16
N PRO A 637 32.55 6.35 21.66
CA PRO A 637 33.72 6.64 22.47
C PRO A 637 33.37 7.47 23.71
N ALA A 638 34.19 7.36 24.76
CA ALA A 638 33.97 8.06 26.02
C ALA A 638 33.84 9.59 25.80
N GLY A 639 32.76 10.17 26.34
CA GLY A 639 32.47 11.61 26.25
C GLY A 639 31.84 12.07 24.93
N LEU A 640 31.48 11.15 24.02
CA LEU A 640 30.68 11.43 22.82
C LEU A 640 29.23 10.98 23.03
N SER A 641 28.29 11.68 22.41
CA SER A 641 26.85 11.50 22.65
C SER A 641 26.03 11.26 21.38
N SER A 642 26.64 11.39 20.21
CA SER A 642 25.99 11.20 18.92
C SER A 642 27.03 10.88 17.85
N VAL A 643 26.57 10.49 16.66
CA VAL A 643 27.42 10.31 15.48
C VAL A 643 27.03 11.33 14.42
N LYS A 644 28.05 11.87 13.74
CA LYS A 644 27.89 12.68 12.53
C LYS A 644 28.58 11.96 11.37
N GLY A 645 27.79 11.36 10.49
CA GLY A 645 28.27 10.87 9.21
C GLY A 645 28.60 12.05 8.30
N LEU A 646 29.88 12.22 7.94
CA LEU A 646 30.35 13.36 7.15
C LEU A 646 30.03 13.15 5.66
N GLY A 647 29.27 14.07 5.09
CA GLY A 647 28.98 14.14 3.66
C GLY A 647 29.98 14.96 2.87
N SER A 648 30.07 14.70 1.57
CA SER A 648 30.85 15.52 0.64
C SER A 648 30.25 16.92 0.41
N ILE A 649 28.94 17.09 0.69
CA ILE A 649 28.21 18.34 0.66
C ILE A 649 27.57 18.61 2.03
N THR A 650 27.76 19.82 2.56
CA THR A 650 27.20 20.28 3.83
C THR A 650 26.58 21.68 3.66
N PRO A 651 25.53 22.05 4.41
CA PRO A 651 25.07 23.44 4.43
C PRO A 651 26.20 24.40 4.85
N ASN A 652 26.20 25.61 4.30
CA ASN A 652 27.20 26.63 4.62
C ASN A 652 27.01 27.11 6.07
N VAL A 653 28.00 26.84 6.92
CA VAL A 653 27.99 27.20 8.36
C VAL A 653 27.78 28.71 8.59
N LYS A 654 28.19 29.57 7.65
CA LYS A 654 27.99 31.03 7.74
C LYS A 654 26.53 31.45 7.64
N ASN A 655 25.67 30.59 7.08
CA ASN A 655 24.25 30.85 6.93
C ASN A 655 23.43 30.29 8.11
N GLU A 656 24.07 29.73 9.13
CA GLU A 656 23.39 29.22 10.31
C GLU A 656 22.51 30.30 10.96
N VAL A 657 21.28 29.93 11.29
CA VAL A 657 20.34 30.78 12.04
C VAL A 657 20.06 30.13 13.38
N LYS A 658 19.85 30.94 14.43
CA LYS A 658 19.44 30.46 15.75
C LYS A 658 17.92 30.56 15.92
N LEU A 659 17.30 29.46 16.34
CA LEU A 659 15.92 29.41 16.83
C LEU A 659 15.94 29.30 18.35
N ASP A 660 15.02 29.99 19.03
CA ASP A 660 14.90 30.01 20.50
C ASP A 660 16.19 30.39 21.25
N GLY A 661 17.11 31.10 20.57
CA GLY A 661 18.37 31.59 21.12
C GLY A 661 19.56 30.63 20.95
N ASP A 662 19.37 29.32 21.04
CA ASP A 662 20.48 28.34 21.07
C ASP A 662 20.36 27.16 20.10
N ILE A 663 19.23 26.98 19.41
CA ILE A 663 19.01 25.88 18.45
C ILE A 663 19.55 26.29 17.07
N SER A 664 20.56 25.59 16.59
CA SER A 664 21.14 25.80 15.24
C SER A 664 20.22 25.30 14.13
N ILE A 665 19.92 26.16 13.15
CA ILE A 665 19.31 25.78 11.87
C ILE A 665 20.37 25.91 10.76
N PRO A 666 20.86 24.78 10.21
CA PRO A 666 21.94 24.78 9.21
C PRO A 666 21.40 25.13 7.82
N MET A 667 21.19 26.42 7.54
CA MET A 667 20.66 26.88 6.26
C MET A 667 21.61 26.58 5.09
N GLY A 668 21.03 26.31 3.92
CA GLY A 668 21.81 26.11 2.69
C GLY A 668 22.30 27.42 2.06
N PRO A 669 22.82 27.37 0.82
CA PRO A 669 22.94 26.19 -0.04
C PRO A 669 23.97 25.19 0.49
N GLY A 670 23.90 23.95 0.00
CA GLY A 670 24.93 22.95 0.24
C GLY A 670 26.22 23.28 -0.53
N GLU A 671 27.36 23.20 0.15
CA GLU A 671 28.69 23.45 -0.41
C GLU A 671 29.62 22.23 -0.18
N PRO A 672 30.65 22.04 -1.03
CA PRO A 672 31.63 20.99 -0.82
C PRO A 672 32.35 21.11 0.52
N THR A 673 32.43 20.00 1.25
CA THR A 673 33.15 19.94 2.53
C THR A 673 34.66 20.11 2.31
N THR A 674 35.29 21.03 3.05
CA THR A 674 36.71 21.40 2.89
C THR A 674 37.69 20.55 3.71
N ALA A 675 37.19 19.77 4.67
CA ALA A 675 38.02 19.10 5.69
C ALA A 675 38.78 17.86 5.20
N HIS A 676 38.35 17.21 4.11
CA HIS A 676 38.95 15.97 3.61
C HIS A 676 38.98 15.93 2.08
N ASN A 677 39.91 15.14 1.53
CA ASN A 677 39.97 14.88 0.09
C ASN A 677 38.63 14.33 -0.42
N ALA A 678 38.06 14.96 -1.45
CA ALA A 678 36.75 14.60 -2.02
C ALA A 678 36.60 13.12 -2.40
N LYS A 679 37.71 12.41 -2.64
CA LYS A 679 37.74 10.97 -2.96
C LYS A 679 37.49 10.04 -1.76
N ASN A 680 37.53 10.55 -0.53
CA ASN A 680 37.43 9.72 0.68
C ASN A 680 36.01 9.62 1.24
N TYR A 681 35.08 10.51 0.86
CA TYR A 681 33.72 10.47 1.39
C TYR A 681 32.90 9.35 0.77
N THR A 682 32.19 8.57 1.60
CA THR A 682 31.19 7.59 1.13
C THR A 682 29.78 8.16 1.11
N LEU A 683 29.53 9.26 1.83
CA LEU A 683 28.24 9.93 1.88
C LEU A 683 28.24 11.20 1.01
N ASN A 684 27.14 11.42 0.30
CA ASN A 684 26.94 12.68 -0.43
C ASN A 684 26.58 13.86 0.50
N TYR A 685 25.84 13.58 1.57
CA TYR A 685 25.32 14.58 2.50
C TYR A 685 25.42 14.05 3.93
N ASN A 686 25.47 14.96 4.91
CA ASN A 686 25.60 14.57 6.32
C ASN A 686 24.44 13.70 6.82
N GLU A 687 24.71 12.94 7.88
CA GLU A 687 23.71 12.28 8.72
C GLU A 687 24.05 12.53 10.18
N TYR A 688 23.03 12.73 11.00
CA TYR A 688 23.15 12.89 12.44
C TYR A 688 22.38 11.77 13.11
N ILE A 689 23.04 11.04 14.00
CA ILE A 689 22.48 9.86 14.65
C ILE A 689 22.59 10.02 16.15
N VAL A 690 21.47 9.89 16.84
CA VAL A 690 21.42 9.80 18.30
C VAL A 690 20.93 8.42 18.72
N TYR A 691 21.43 7.94 19.85
CA TYR A 691 21.19 6.58 20.36
C TYR A 691 20.34 6.56 21.64
N ASP A 692 19.87 7.74 22.08
CA ASP A 692 18.87 7.90 23.14
C ASP A 692 17.72 8.75 22.60
N THR A 693 16.50 8.25 22.72
CA THR A 693 15.28 8.97 22.30
C THR A 693 15.09 10.27 23.07
N LYS A 694 15.65 10.38 24.28
CA LYS A 694 15.59 11.61 25.10
C LYS A 694 16.41 12.75 24.52
N GLN A 695 17.30 12.50 23.57
CA GLN A 695 18.04 13.56 22.87
C GLN A 695 17.22 14.24 21.77
N VAL A 696 15.96 13.85 21.59
CA VAL A 696 15.10 14.34 20.51
C VAL A 696 13.82 14.93 21.08
N ARG A 697 13.42 16.07 20.53
CA ARG A 697 12.12 16.68 20.75
C ARG A 697 11.51 17.10 19.43
N MET A 698 10.34 16.57 19.09
CA MET A 698 9.62 16.96 17.88
C MET A 698 9.15 18.41 17.99
N ARG A 699 9.35 19.21 16.93
CA ARG A 699 9.03 20.66 16.95
C ARG A 699 8.06 21.07 15.86
N TYR A 700 8.25 20.62 14.63
CA TYR A 700 7.38 21.00 13.52
C TYR A 700 7.08 19.83 12.60
N LEU A 701 5.81 19.67 12.23
CA LEU A 701 5.34 18.77 11.20
C LEU A 701 5.01 19.58 9.95
N ILE A 702 5.61 19.23 8.82
CA ILE A 702 5.46 19.95 7.55
C ILE A 702 4.72 19.04 6.57
N LYS A 703 3.55 19.49 6.11
CA LYS A 703 2.81 18.87 5.02
C LYS A 703 3.33 19.42 3.71
N LEU A 704 3.86 18.53 2.88
CA LEU A 704 4.51 18.88 1.62
C LEU A 704 3.74 18.30 0.43
N LYS A 705 3.75 19.09 -0.65
CA LYS A 705 3.45 18.63 -1.99
C LYS A 705 4.73 18.48 -2.82
N PHE A 706 4.94 17.28 -3.35
CA PHE A 706 6.03 16.94 -4.25
C PHE A 706 5.64 17.26 -5.69
N LEU A 707 6.40 18.15 -6.33
CA LEU A 707 6.18 18.60 -7.69
C LEU A 707 7.18 17.91 -8.61
N PHE A 708 6.79 16.76 -9.17
CA PHE A 708 7.59 16.00 -10.11
C PHE A 708 7.72 16.71 -11.46
N LYS A 709 8.89 16.61 -12.08
CA LYS A 709 9.17 17.18 -13.40
C LYS A 709 8.47 16.45 -14.54
#